data_AF-A0A8C8DUH0-F1
#
_entry.id   AF-A0A8C8DUH0-F1
#
_cell.length_a   1.000
_cell.length_b   1.000
_cell.length_c   1.000
_cell.angle_alpha   90.00
_cell.angle_beta   90.00
_cell.angle_gamma   90.00
#
_symmetry.space_group_name_H-M   'P 1'
#
loop_
_entity.id
_entity.type
_entity.pdbx_description
1 polymer ?
#
loop_
_entity_poly.entity_id
_entity_poly.type
_entity_poly.pdbx_seq_one_letter_code
_entity_poly.pdbx_strand_id
1 'polypeptide(L)'
;MFHVASVTEIFLPQDNICFSPQTLKAVKCPTDELSLTNCAVINDKEQHVTVYNGKGEFVFTLKKHPEVSSGCIAFSLPQVAHPPFDKSKDCISVMTMEIDFLQKKFVDSSPFDSDKMASELVQRFDNQAFTVGQQLVFSFADKLFNLVVKEIEAMDASILKGERQAGGSKKKVGLLLANSQVIFEKSDNSAVVLIGKSKTRENRQSIISPDWNFERMGIGGLDKEFSDIFRRAFASRVFPSDIIEQMGCKHVKGILLYGPPGCGKTLMARQIGKMLRAREPKIVNGPEILNKYVGESEANVRKLFADAEEEQKRLGANSGLHIIIFDEIDAICKQRGSMAGSTGVHDTVVNQLLSKIDGVEQLNNILVIGMTNRPDLIDEALLRPGRLEVKMEIGLPDERGRIQILHIHTAKMRQYNLLASDVDVKELATETKNYSGAELEGLVRAAQSTAMNRHIKASSTVEVDIQTAEKLLVSRLDFMAALNNDIKPAFGTNQEDYASYIMNGIIRWGDPVSAVLEDGELLVQQTKNSDRTPLVSVLLEGPANSGKTALAAKISEDSEFPFIKICSPDKMIGFSETAKCQAIKKIFEDAYKSQLSCVVVDDIERLLDYVPIGPRFSNLVLQALLVLLKKPPPKGRKLLIIGTTSRKDVLQEMEMLDAFSTTVHIPNISGGEQLVRALELLDSFQEKERSAIAKALKGQRLWIGIKKLLMLIEMAAQVTKSCPGLDHKCF
;
A
#
# COMPACT_ATOMS: atom_id res chain seq x y z
N MET A 1 -64.43 -6.50 -4.71
CA MET A 1 -65.34 -5.58 -5.42
C MET A 1 -64.50 -4.43 -5.92
N PHE A 2 -64.23 -4.33 -7.22
CA PHE A 2 -63.55 -3.17 -7.78
C PHE A 2 -64.37 -2.67 -8.97
N HIS A 3 -64.72 -1.39 -8.92
CA HIS A 3 -65.61 -0.73 -9.86
C HIS A 3 -65.09 -0.88 -11.29
N VAL A 4 -65.88 -1.58 -12.11
CA VAL A 4 -65.79 -1.51 -13.56
C VAL A 4 -66.16 -0.09 -13.96
N ALA A 5 -65.14 0.76 -14.16
CA ALA A 5 -65.34 2.04 -14.80
C ALA A 5 -65.84 1.78 -16.23
N SER A 6 -66.97 2.39 -16.57
CA SER A 6 -67.53 2.41 -17.92
C SER A 6 -66.48 2.93 -18.90
N VAL A 7 -66.02 2.05 -19.79
CA VAL A 7 -65.16 2.39 -20.93
C VAL A 7 -66.05 3.07 -21.96
N THR A 8 -65.73 4.30 -22.36
CA THR A 8 -66.67 5.12 -23.12
C THR A 8 -66.49 4.99 -24.63
N GLU A 9 -65.27 4.81 -25.16
CA GLU A 9 -65.05 4.71 -26.63
C GLU A 9 -63.86 3.83 -27.01
N ILE A 10 -64.02 3.06 -28.08
CA ILE A 10 -63.03 2.16 -28.68
C ILE A 10 -62.94 2.45 -30.19
N PHE A 11 -61.73 2.66 -30.71
CA PHE A 11 -61.46 2.82 -32.14
C PHE A 11 -60.82 1.55 -32.73
N LEU A 12 -61.46 1.00 -33.77
CA LEU A 12 -60.95 -0.12 -34.56
C LEU A 12 -60.24 0.42 -35.82
N PRO A 13 -58.94 0.10 -36.06
CA PRO A 13 -58.27 0.50 -37.28
C PRO A 13 -58.55 -0.50 -38.41
N GLN A 14 -59.53 -0.20 -39.27
CA GLN A 14 -59.56 -0.73 -40.64
C GLN A 14 -59.30 0.37 -41.66
N ASP A 15 -58.72 0.00 -42.78
CA ASP A 15 -58.11 0.93 -43.74
C ASP A 15 -59.10 1.98 -44.29
N ASN A 16 -58.69 3.25 -44.18
CA ASN A 16 -59.03 4.37 -45.07
C ASN A 16 -60.49 4.79 -45.31
N ILE A 17 -61.47 4.48 -44.44
CA ILE A 17 -62.80 5.11 -44.52
C ILE A 17 -63.40 5.35 -43.12
N CYS A 18 -63.58 6.63 -42.75
CA CYS A 18 -64.45 7.20 -41.69
C CYS A 18 -65.05 6.24 -40.63
N PHE A 19 -64.59 6.29 -39.36
CA PHE A 19 -65.13 5.45 -38.25
C PHE A 19 -65.89 6.24 -37.18
N SER A 20 -66.97 5.61 -36.68
CA SER A 20 -67.75 6.00 -35.51
C SER A 20 -67.30 5.24 -34.25
N PRO A 21 -67.10 5.90 -33.09
CA PRO A 21 -66.71 5.23 -31.85
C PRO A 21 -67.79 4.25 -31.34
N GLN A 22 -67.38 3.09 -30.81
CA GLN A 22 -68.28 2.13 -30.15
C GLN A 22 -68.00 2.06 -28.64
N THR A 23 -69.06 2.06 -27.84
CA THR A 23 -69.02 1.93 -26.38
C THR A 23 -69.10 0.45 -25.99
N LEU A 24 -68.04 -0.13 -25.43
CA LEU A 24 -68.04 -1.53 -24.93
C LEU A 24 -67.96 -1.57 -23.40
N LYS A 25 -68.64 -2.53 -22.77
CA LYS A 25 -68.58 -2.73 -21.31
C LYS A 25 -67.36 -3.55 -20.91
N ALA A 26 -66.57 -3.07 -19.96
CA ALA A 26 -65.45 -3.82 -19.40
C ALA A 26 -65.93 -4.96 -18.48
N VAL A 27 -65.38 -6.17 -18.64
CA VAL A 27 -65.71 -7.36 -17.84
C VAL A 27 -64.41 -8.01 -17.35
N LYS A 28 -64.47 -8.87 -16.33
CA LYS A 28 -63.29 -9.63 -15.88
C LYS A 28 -62.98 -10.76 -16.87
N CYS A 29 -61.69 -11.06 -17.10
CA CYS A 29 -61.28 -12.21 -17.92
C CYS A 29 -61.94 -13.54 -17.46
N PRO A 30 -62.45 -14.36 -18.39
CA PRO A 30 -63.15 -15.62 -18.05
C PRO A 30 -62.25 -16.71 -17.45
N THR A 31 -61.01 -16.82 -17.93
CA THR A 31 -60.06 -17.87 -17.52
C THR A 31 -58.69 -17.29 -17.15
N ASP A 32 -57.96 -18.00 -16.29
CA ASP A 32 -56.62 -17.62 -15.87
C ASP A 32 -55.60 -17.74 -17.01
N GLU A 33 -55.80 -18.65 -17.98
CA GLU A 33 -54.98 -18.74 -19.19
C GLU A 33 -55.04 -17.47 -20.04
N LEU A 34 -56.23 -16.87 -20.18
CA LEU A 34 -56.39 -15.60 -20.90
C LEU A 34 -55.74 -14.44 -20.14
N SER A 35 -55.71 -14.52 -18.80
CA SER A 35 -55.03 -13.53 -17.96
C SER A 35 -53.51 -13.48 -18.22
N LEU A 36 -52.90 -14.61 -18.55
CA LEU A 36 -51.46 -14.75 -18.87
C LEU A 36 -51.10 -14.23 -20.27
N THR A 37 -52.08 -13.97 -21.14
CA THR A 37 -51.82 -13.58 -22.55
C THR A 37 -51.64 -12.08 -22.77
N ASN A 38 -51.84 -11.26 -21.74
CA ASN A 38 -51.77 -9.80 -21.80
C ASN A 38 -52.63 -9.17 -22.95
N CYS A 39 -53.69 -9.86 -23.36
CA CYS A 39 -54.60 -9.43 -24.42
C CYS A 39 -55.94 -8.97 -23.84
N ALA A 40 -56.57 -7.99 -24.48
CA ALA A 40 -57.96 -7.66 -24.22
C ALA A 40 -58.85 -8.65 -25.00
N VAL A 41 -59.77 -9.32 -24.31
CA VAL A 41 -60.53 -10.44 -24.90
C VAL A 41 -61.88 -9.96 -25.41
N ILE A 42 -62.21 -10.23 -26.68
CA ILE A 42 -63.49 -9.86 -27.31
C ILE A 42 -64.10 -10.99 -28.14
N ASN A 43 -65.34 -10.79 -28.60
CA ASN A 43 -66.10 -11.78 -29.37
C ASN A 43 -65.86 -11.70 -30.91
N ASP A 44 -65.44 -10.54 -31.46
CA ASP A 44 -65.29 -10.34 -32.91
C ASP A 44 -63.86 -9.96 -33.35
N LYS A 45 -63.58 -9.91 -34.67
CA LYS A 45 -62.26 -9.85 -35.37
C LYS A 45 -60.99 -9.41 -34.60
N GLU A 46 -59.88 -10.08 -34.91
CA GLU A 46 -58.53 -9.78 -34.40
C GLU A 46 -57.93 -8.50 -35.00
N GLN A 47 -57.91 -7.40 -34.23
CA GLN A 47 -57.11 -6.20 -34.52
C GLN A 47 -56.68 -5.49 -33.23
N HIS A 48 -55.64 -4.67 -33.23
CA HIS A 48 -55.29 -3.85 -32.06
C HIS A 48 -56.32 -2.75 -31.85
N VAL A 49 -56.62 -2.43 -30.60
CA VAL A 49 -57.61 -1.41 -30.25
C VAL A 49 -57.01 -0.39 -29.30
N THR A 50 -57.28 0.88 -29.59
CA THR A 50 -57.08 1.96 -28.62
C THR A 50 -58.38 2.15 -27.83
N VAL A 51 -58.30 1.93 -26.52
CA VAL A 51 -59.38 2.11 -25.55
C VAL A 51 -59.25 3.48 -24.89
N TYR A 52 -60.34 4.24 -24.82
CA TYR A 52 -60.39 5.54 -24.14
C TYR A 52 -61.27 5.47 -22.89
N ASN A 53 -60.73 5.90 -21.75
CA ASN A 53 -61.47 5.93 -20.47
C ASN A 53 -61.34 7.30 -19.80
N GLY A 54 -61.60 8.41 -20.52
CA GLY A 54 -61.74 9.78 -20.00
C GLY A 54 -60.51 10.41 -19.30
N LYS A 55 -59.51 9.61 -18.93
CA LYS A 55 -58.28 9.96 -18.22
C LYS A 55 -57.02 9.53 -18.99
N GLY A 56 -57.17 8.82 -20.10
CA GLY A 56 -56.08 8.40 -20.97
C GLY A 56 -56.50 7.46 -22.11
N GLU A 57 -55.58 7.27 -23.05
CA GLU A 57 -55.66 6.33 -24.18
C GLU A 57 -54.79 5.10 -23.89
N PHE A 58 -55.34 3.91 -24.11
CA PHE A 58 -54.69 2.63 -23.83
C PHE A 58 -54.68 1.77 -25.09
N VAL A 59 -53.53 1.24 -25.51
CA VAL A 59 -53.45 0.32 -26.66
C VAL A 59 -53.43 -1.12 -26.14
N PHE A 60 -54.36 -1.94 -26.65
CA PHE A 60 -54.43 -3.36 -26.33
C PHE A 60 -54.41 -4.22 -27.59
N THR A 61 -53.77 -5.38 -27.49
CA THR A 61 -53.91 -6.45 -28.49
C THR A 61 -55.18 -7.23 -28.21
N LEU A 62 -56.02 -7.43 -29.22
CA LEU A 62 -57.27 -8.17 -29.06
C LEU A 62 -57.05 -9.67 -29.28
N LYS A 63 -57.69 -10.50 -28.45
CA LYS A 63 -57.77 -11.95 -28.63
C LYS A 63 -59.22 -12.42 -28.60
N LYS A 64 -59.60 -13.30 -29.52
CA LYS A 64 -60.98 -13.79 -29.61
C LYS A 64 -61.26 -14.87 -28.57
N HIS A 65 -62.38 -14.78 -27.86
CA HIS A 65 -62.87 -15.87 -27.01
C HIS A 65 -64.41 -15.98 -27.02
N PRO A 66 -64.98 -17.18 -27.18
CA PRO A 66 -66.43 -17.38 -27.31
C PRO A 66 -67.24 -17.09 -26.04
N GLU A 67 -66.61 -17.06 -24.87
CA GLU A 67 -67.28 -16.80 -23.59
C GLU A 67 -67.54 -15.31 -23.30
N VAL A 68 -66.98 -14.39 -24.11
CA VAL A 68 -67.22 -12.96 -23.95
C VAL A 68 -68.45 -12.55 -24.75
N SER A 69 -69.43 -11.92 -24.09
CA SER A 69 -70.66 -11.46 -24.76
C SER A 69 -70.36 -10.33 -25.76
N SER A 70 -71.08 -10.32 -26.90
CA SER A 70 -70.98 -9.25 -27.88
C SER A 70 -71.32 -7.90 -27.24
N GLY A 71 -70.45 -6.90 -27.40
CA GLY A 71 -70.57 -5.61 -26.71
C GLY A 71 -69.77 -5.48 -25.40
N CYS A 72 -69.05 -6.54 -24.97
CA CYS A 72 -68.18 -6.53 -23.80
C CYS A 72 -66.70 -6.76 -24.19
N ILE A 73 -65.78 -6.21 -23.39
CA ILE A 73 -64.33 -6.44 -23.50
C ILE A 73 -63.80 -6.91 -22.14
N ALA A 74 -63.08 -8.02 -22.10
CA ALA A 74 -62.59 -8.56 -20.84
C ALA A 74 -61.14 -8.15 -20.56
N PHE A 75 -60.87 -7.69 -19.34
CA PHE A 75 -59.55 -7.29 -18.86
C PHE A 75 -59.11 -8.13 -17.65
N SER A 76 -57.81 -8.39 -17.54
CA SER A 76 -57.20 -9.14 -16.44
C SER A 76 -56.82 -8.25 -15.25
N LEU A 77 -56.13 -7.11 -15.47
CA LEU A 77 -55.60 -6.18 -14.45
C LEU A 77 -55.49 -4.73 -15.01
N PRO A 78 -55.44 -3.68 -14.16
CA PRO A 78 -55.39 -2.28 -14.63
C PRO A 78 -54.02 -1.90 -15.19
N GLN A 79 -53.98 -1.26 -16.37
CA GLN A 79 -52.76 -0.80 -17.06
C GLN A 79 -52.84 0.72 -17.40
N VAL A 80 -51.68 1.39 -17.56
CA VAL A 80 -51.48 2.87 -17.65
C VAL A 80 -51.07 3.32 -19.09
N ALA A 81 -51.18 4.62 -19.42
CA ALA A 81 -51.48 5.23 -20.75
C ALA A 81 -50.34 5.82 -21.66
N HIS A 82 -50.70 6.04 -22.96
CA HIS A 82 -50.20 6.96 -24.06
C HIS A 82 -48.86 6.73 -24.82
N PRO A 83 -48.63 7.21 -26.09
CA PRO A 83 -49.43 7.95 -27.11
C PRO A 83 -49.55 7.16 -28.48
N PRO A 84 -49.85 7.74 -29.69
CA PRO A 84 -50.39 6.98 -30.82
C PRO A 84 -49.38 6.04 -31.47
N PHE A 85 -49.86 4.84 -31.82
CA PHE A 85 -49.07 3.73 -32.35
C PHE A 85 -49.11 3.73 -33.89
N ASP A 86 -47.94 3.89 -34.53
CA ASP A 86 -47.78 3.71 -35.98
C ASP A 86 -47.09 2.37 -36.25
N LYS A 87 -47.85 1.40 -36.79
CA LYS A 87 -47.41 0.03 -37.11
C LYS A 87 -46.12 -0.02 -37.92
N SER A 88 -45.83 1.02 -38.70
CA SER A 88 -44.70 1.07 -39.63
C SER A 88 -43.39 1.59 -39.03
N LYS A 89 -43.44 2.26 -37.86
CA LYS A 89 -42.27 2.94 -37.27
C LYS A 89 -41.92 2.45 -35.87
N ASP A 90 -42.82 1.74 -35.20
CA ASP A 90 -42.69 1.41 -33.77
C ASP A 90 -42.41 -0.08 -33.54
N CYS A 91 -41.48 -0.68 -34.29
CA CYS A 91 -41.04 -2.05 -34.06
C CYS A 91 -39.96 -2.11 -32.97
N ILE A 92 -40.14 -2.99 -31.98
CA ILE A 92 -39.17 -3.20 -30.90
C ILE A 92 -37.93 -3.90 -31.46
N SER A 93 -36.77 -3.30 -31.28
CA SER A 93 -35.46 -3.94 -31.48
C SER A 93 -35.02 -4.66 -30.22
N VAL A 94 -35.03 -3.94 -29.09
CA VAL A 94 -34.61 -4.44 -27.78
C VAL A 94 -35.63 -4.00 -26.74
N MET A 95 -36.08 -4.91 -25.88
CA MET A 95 -36.98 -4.62 -24.76
C MET A 95 -36.34 -5.09 -23.46
N THR A 96 -36.16 -4.18 -22.51
CA THR A 96 -35.65 -4.49 -21.17
C THR A 96 -36.81 -4.61 -20.19
N MET A 97 -36.88 -5.74 -19.48
CA MET A 97 -37.95 -6.05 -18.53
C MET A 97 -37.40 -6.36 -17.15
N GLU A 98 -37.97 -5.72 -16.13
CA GLU A 98 -37.71 -6.06 -14.73
C GLU A 98 -38.53 -7.31 -14.34
N ILE A 99 -37.88 -8.32 -13.75
CA ILE A 99 -38.50 -9.58 -13.31
C ILE A 99 -38.49 -9.72 -11.78
N ASP A 100 -39.63 -10.12 -11.22
CA ASP A 100 -39.78 -10.54 -9.82
C ASP A 100 -40.76 -11.74 -9.70
N PHE A 101 -40.71 -12.48 -8.59
CA PHE A 101 -41.71 -13.51 -8.30
C PHE A 101 -43.06 -12.87 -7.97
N LEU A 102 -44.14 -13.33 -8.60
CA LEU A 102 -45.49 -12.82 -8.31
C LEU A 102 -45.93 -13.15 -6.88
N GLN A 103 -45.57 -14.34 -6.38
CA GLN A 103 -45.87 -14.78 -5.03
C GLN A 103 -44.60 -14.92 -4.19
N LYS A 104 -44.38 -13.97 -3.27
CA LYS A 104 -43.22 -13.96 -2.36
C LYS A 104 -43.15 -15.14 -1.37
N LYS A 105 -44.14 -16.03 -1.36
CA LYS A 105 -44.17 -17.26 -0.53
C LYS A 105 -43.47 -18.46 -1.18
N PHE A 106 -43.31 -18.45 -2.51
CA PHE A 106 -42.69 -19.53 -3.29
C PHE A 106 -41.42 -19.03 -3.98
N VAL A 107 -40.47 -18.53 -3.17
CA VAL A 107 -39.19 -18.05 -3.66
C VAL A 107 -38.22 -19.22 -3.71
N ASP A 108 -37.80 -19.58 -4.91
CA ASP A 108 -36.75 -20.57 -5.15
C ASP A 108 -35.49 -19.89 -5.66
N SER A 109 -34.32 -20.35 -5.18
CA SER A 109 -33.00 -19.92 -5.63
C SER A 109 -32.48 -20.68 -6.86
N SER A 110 -33.32 -21.51 -7.48
CA SER A 110 -32.98 -22.25 -8.69
C SER A 110 -32.64 -21.28 -9.83
N PRO A 111 -31.53 -21.48 -10.56
CA PRO A 111 -31.20 -20.61 -11.66
C PRO A 111 -32.17 -20.78 -12.84
N PHE A 112 -32.62 -19.66 -13.42
CA PHE A 112 -33.46 -19.64 -14.61
C PHE A 112 -32.66 -19.21 -15.84
N ASP A 113 -32.85 -19.92 -16.95
CA ASP A 113 -32.17 -19.65 -18.22
C ASP A 113 -32.89 -18.51 -18.97
N SER A 114 -32.31 -17.32 -18.90
CA SER A 114 -32.80 -16.09 -19.54
C SER A 114 -32.93 -16.20 -21.06
N ASP A 115 -32.10 -17.00 -21.73
CA ASP A 115 -32.17 -17.15 -23.19
C ASP A 115 -33.40 -17.97 -23.60
N LYS A 116 -33.70 -19.03 -22.84
CA LYS A 116 -34.94 -19.82 -23.01
C LYS A 116 -36.17 -19.02 -22.62
N MET A 117 -36.12 -18.28 -21.50
CA MET A 117 -37.21 -17.40 -21.08
C MET A 117 -37.51 -16.32 -22.12
N ALA A 118 -36.48 -15.69 -22.70
CA ALA A 118 -36.64 -14.67 -23.73
C ALA A 118 -37.28 -15.26 -24.98
N SER A 119 -36.79 -16.43 -25.42
CA SER A 119 -37.34 -17.14 -26.58
C SER A 119 -38.81 -17.51 -26.38
N GLU A 120 -39.18 -18.03 -25.21
CA GLU A 120 -40.56 -18.39 -24.89
C GLU A 120 -41.47 -17.15 -24.74
N LEU A 121 -40.94 -16.05 -24.19
CA LEU A 121 -41.67 -14.79 -24.09
C LEU A 121 -41.97 -14.22 -25.49
N VAL A 122 -40.97 -14.17 -26.39
CA VAL A 122 -41.16 -13.72 -27.78
C VAL A 122 -42.14 -14.62 -28.52
N GLN A 123 -42.06 -15.95 -28.33
CA GLN A 123 -43.02 -16.89 -28.95
C GLN A 123 -44.46 -16.69 -28.45
N ARG A 124 -44.65 -16.44 -27.15
CA ARG A 124 -45.99 -16.28 -26.56
C ARG A 124 -46.62 -14.91 -26.85
N PHE A 125 -45.80 -13.87 -26.94
CA PHE A 125 -46.27 -12.48 -27.10
C PHE A 125 -45.89 -11.88 -28.46
N ASP A 126 -45.70 -12.70 -29.50
CA ASP A 126 -45.44 -12.23 -30.86
C ASP A 126 -46.59 -11.34 -31.37
N ASN A 127 -46.23 -10.29 -32.10
CA ASN A 127 -47.15 -9.26 -32.60
C ASN A 127 -47.98 -8.57 -31.51
N GLN A 128 -47.47 -8.46 -30.27
CA GLN A 128 -48.15 -7.68 -29.21
C GLN A 128 -47.50 -6.32 -28.99
N ALA A 129 -48.33 -5.31 -28.75
CA ALA A 129 -47.86 -3.98 -28.40
C ALA A 129 -47.55 -3.90 -26.90
N PHE A 130 -46.36 -3.41 -26.57
CA PHE A 130 -45.91 -3.17 -25.20
C PHE A 130 -45.64 -1.69 -24.95
N THR A 131 -45.89 -1.26 -23.72
CA THR A 131 -45.65 0.11 -23.25
C THR A 131 -44.65 0.10 -22.10
N VAL A 132 -43.76 1.09 -22.05
CA VAL A 132 -42.87 1.30 -20.91
C VAL A 132 -43.70 1.52 -19.63
N GLY A 133 -43.41 0.74 -18.58
CA GLY A 133 -44.14 0.70 -17.31
C GLY A 133 -45.27 -0.32 -17.27
N GLN A 134 -45.56 -1.02 -18.36
CA GLN A 134 -46.60 -2.05 -18.38
C GLN A 134 -46.19 -3.26 -17.53
N GLN A 135 -47.11 -3.72 -16.69
CA GLN A 135 -46.96 -4.92 -15.88
C GLN A 135 -47.70 -6.09 -16.53
N LEU A 136 -47.05 -7.24 -16.61
CA LEU A 136 -47.68 -8.49 -17.04
C LEU A 136 -47.20 -9.68 -16.21
N VAL A 137 -48.03 -10.72 -16.20
CA VAL A 137 -47.71 -11.98 -15.54
C VAL A 137 -47.20 -12.97 -16.58
N PHE A 138 -46.04 -13.56 -16.33
CA PHE A 138 -45.41 -14.55 -17.19
C PHE A 138 -45.24 -15.87 -16.44
N SER A 139 -45.67 -16.96 -17.06
CA SER A 139 -45.50 -18.31 -16.51
C SER A 139 -44.35 -19.02 -17.21
N PHE A 140 -43.34 -19.45 -16.45
CA PHE A 140 -42.19 -20.21 -16.93
C PHE A 140 -41.85 -21.33 -15.94
N ALA A 141 -41.69 -22.57 -16.43
CA ALA A 141 -41.42 -23.75 -15.63
C ALA A 141 -42.33 -23.88 -14.38
N ASP A 142 -43.65 -23.74 -14.58
CA ASP A 142 -44.71 -23.79 -13.55
C ASP A 142 -44.62 -22.72 -12.45
N LYS A 143 -43.80 -21.67 -12.65
CA LYS A 143 -43.70 -20.51 -11.74
C LYS A 143 -44.24 -19.24 -12.39
N LEU A 144 -44.82 -18.38 -11.57
CA LEU A 144 -45.41 -17.11 -12.00
C LEU A 144 -44.49 -15.95 -11.64
N PHE A 145 -44.11 -15.21 -12.68
CA PHE A 145 -43.29 -14.01 -12.59
C PHE A 145 -44.13 -12.78 -12.88
N ASN A 146 -43.85 -11.70 -12.17
CA ASN A 146 -44.32 -10.37 -12.49
C ASN A 146 -43.23 -9.68 -13.31
N LEU A 147 -43.55 -9.29 -14.54
CA LEU A 147 -42.64 -8.57 -15.42
C LEU A 147 -43.11 -7.13 -15.59
N VAL A 148 -42.18 -6.18 -15.51
CA VAL A 148 -42.43 -4.76 -15.74
C VAL A 148 -41.54 -4.28 -16.87
N VAL A 149 -42.11 -3.73 -17.94
CA VAL A 149 -41.34 -3.17 -19.06
C VAL A 149 -40.62 -1.90 -18.58
N LYS A 150 -39.29 -1.85 -18.63
CA LYS A 150 -38.49 -0.70 -18.21
C LYS A 150 -38.14 0.23 -19.36
N GLU A 151 -37.62 -0.35 -20.43
CA GLU A 151 -37.11 0.39 -21.58
C GLU A 151 -37.44 -0.36 -22.87
N ILE A 152 -37.80 0.39 -23.91
CA ILE A 152 -38.04 -0.12 -25.26
C ILE A 152 -37.17 0.67 -26.22
N GLU A 153 -36.35 -0.02 -26.99
CA GLU A 153 -35.56 0.55 -28.09
C GLU A 153 -36.17 0.10 -29.42
N ALA A 154 -36.45 1.04 -30.30
CA ALA A 154 -36.98 0.74 -31.62
C ALA A 154 -35.87 0.52 -32.66
N MET A 155 -36.18 -0.27 -33.69
CA MET A 155 -35.29 -0.37 -34.86
C MET A 155 -35.30 0.95 -35.63
N ASP A 156 -34.12 1.55 -35.83
CA ASP A 156 -34.01 2.70 -36.73
C ASP A 156 -34.16 2.24 -38.19
N ALA A 157 -35.08 2.88 -38.92
CA ALA A 157 -35.28 2.64 -40.35
C ALA A 157 -34.02 2.93 -41.21
N SER A 158 -33.01 3.59 -40.63
CA SER A 158 -31.71 3.89 -41.22
C SER A 158 -30.79 2.66 -41.36
N ILE A 159 -31.00 1.61 -40.55
CA ILE A 159 -30.16 0.40 -40.57
C ILE A 159 -30.33 -0.39 -41.88
N LEU A 160 -31.50 -0.30 -42.51
CA LEU A 160 -31.76 -0.86 -43.84
C LEU A 160 -30.95 -0.17 -44.96
N LYS A 161 -30.35 1.00 -44.71
CA LYS A 161 -29.53 1.77 -45.67
C LYS A 161 -28.01 1.64 -45.47
N GLY A 162 -27.54 0.82 -44.53
CA GLY A 162 -26.12 0.42 -44.46
C GLY A 162 -25.15 1.39 -43.78
N GLU A 163 -25.62 2.37 -43.01
CA GLU A 163 -24.74 3.21 -42.17
C GLU A 163 -24.54 2.57 -40.78
N ARG A 164 -23.30 2.20 -40.46
CA ARG A 164 -22.91 1.63 -39.17
C ARG A 164 -22.66 2.74 -38.15
N GLN A 165 -23.71 3.14 -37.43
CA GLN A 165 -23.72 3.51 -36.00
C GLN A 165 -25.02 4.25 -35.69
N ALA A 166 -25.86 3.70 -34.80
CA ALA A 166 -26.76 4.47 -33.93
C ALA A 166 -27.30 3.54 -32.83
N GLY A 167 -27.19 3.96 -31.57
CA GLY A 167 -27.93 3.33 -30.48
C GLY A 167 -29.43 3.51 -30.72
N GLY A 168 -30.23 2.48 -30.42
CA GLY A 168 -31.65 2.48 -30.71
C GLY A 168 -32.37 3.69 -30.10
N SER A 169 -33.27 4.30 -30.86
CA SER A 169 -34.13 5.36 -30.35
C SER A 169 -35.02 4.81 -29.23
N LYS A 170 -34.91 5.38 -28.01
CA LYS A 170 -35.77 5.02 -26.88
C LYS A 170 -37.21 5.46 -27.19
N LYS A 171 -38.13 4.49 -27.24
CA LYS A 171 -39.56 4.74 -27.45
C LYS A 171 -40.37 4.36 -26.22
N LYS A 172 -41.55 4.97 -26.11
CA LYS A 172 -42.49 4.70 -25.01
C LYS A 172 -43.40 3.50 -25.29
N VAL A 173 -43.69 3.23 -26.56
CA VAL A 173 -44.54 2.14 -27.04
C VAL A 173 -43.83 1.46 -28.22
N GLY A 174 -43.97 0.14 -28.33
CA GLY A 174 -43.51 -0.60 -29.51
C GLY A 174 -44.22 -1.94 -29.68
N LEU A 175 -44.17 -2.48 -30.90
CA LEU A 175 -44.64 -3.81 -31.27
C LEU A 175 -43.52 -4.83 -31.13
N LEU A 176 -43.75 -5.88 -30.33
CA LEU A 176 -42.85 -7.01 -30.24
C LEU A 176 -42.98 -7.87 -31.50
N LEU A 177 -41.85 -8.14 -32.14
CA LEU A 177 -41.75 -9.00 -33.31
C LEU A 177 -40.88 -10.21 -32.98
N ALA A 178 -40.99 -11.28 -33.76
CA ALA A 178 -40.18 -12.48 -33.62
C ALA A 178 -38.64 -12.25 -33.64
N ASN A 179 -38.17 -11.13 -34.20
CA ASN A 179 -36.76 -10.74 -34.25
C ASN A 179 -36.33 -9.75 -33.14
N SER A 180 -37.25 -9.36 -32.25
CA SER A 180 -36.96 -8.50 -31.11
C SER A 180 -36.14 -9.24 -30.05
N GLN A 181 -35.16 -8.57 -29.47
CA GLN A 181 -34.38 -9.11 -28.35
C GLN A 181 -35.00 -8.68 -27.02
N VAL A 182 -35.16 -9.61 -26.10
CA VAL A 182 -35.69 -9.34 -24.75
C VAL A 182 -34.56 -9.51 -23.75
N ILE A 183 -34.35 -8.49 -22.93
CA ILE A 183 -33.33 -8.46 -21.89
C ILE A 183 -34.02 -8.42 -20.54
N PHE A 184 -33.68 -9.35 -19.64
CA PHE A 184 -34.23 -9.36 -18.29
C PHE A 184 -33.28 -8.69 -17.29
N GLU A 185 -33.86 -7.87 -16.42
CA GLU A 185 -33.22 -7.26 -15.26
C GLU A 185 -33.92 -7.75 -14.00
N LYS A 186 -33.19 -8.17 -12.98
CA LYS A 186 -33.81 -8.56 -11.70
C LYS A 186 -34.23 -7.31 -10.93
N SER A 187 -35.33 -7.39 -10.17
CA SER A 187 -35.65 -6.32 -9.21
C SER A 187 -34.63 -6.27 -8.06
N ASP A 188 -34.32 -5.07 -7.54
CA ASP A 188 -33.28 -4.82 -6.51
C ASP A 188 -33.42 -5.67 -5.23
N ASN A 189 -34.64 -6.14 -4.94
CA ASN A 189 -34.95 -6.93 -3.74
C ASN A 189 -35.42 -8.36 -4.06
N SER A 190 -35.28 -8.81 -5.31
CA SER A 190 -35.67 -10.14 -5.75
C SER A 190 -34.54 -11.15 -5.57
N ALA A 191 -34.90 -12.38 -5.20
CA ALA A 191 -33.97 -13.51 -5.09
C ALA A 191 -33.86 -14.32 -6.39
N VAL A 192 -34.43 -13.83 -7.51
CA VAL A 192 -34.37 -14.49 -8.82
C VAL A 192 -32.92 -14.52 -9.31
N VAL A 193 -32.43 -15.71 -9.65
CA VAL A 193 -31.10 -15.93 -10.23
C VAL A 193 -31.26 -16.19 -11.74
N LEU A 194 -30.80 -15.25 -12.58
CA LEU A 194 -30.83 -15.36 -14.04
C LEU A 194 -29.47 -15.79 -14.61
N ILE A 195 -29.47 -16.84 -15.43
CA ILE A 195 -28.31 -17.33 -16.19
C ILE A 195 -28.56 -17.11 -17.69
N GLY A 196 -27.52 -16.85 -18.48
CA GLY A 196 -27.64 -16.69 -19.94
C GLY A 196 -27.17 -15.32 -20.44
N LYS A 197 -27.33 -15.07 -21.74
CA LYS A 197 -26.86 -13.87 -22.43
C LYS A 197 -27.91 -12.77 -22.48
N SER A 198 -29.19 -13.13 -22.40
CA SER A 198 -30.36 -12.24 -22.45
C SER A 198 -30.69 -11.59 -21.09
N LYS A 199 -29.67 -11.30 -20.30
CA LYS A 199 -29.76 -10.52 -19.06
C LYS A 199 -29.07 -9.18 -19.27
N THR A 200 -29.53 -8.14 -18.59
CA THR A 200 -28.79 -6.88 -18.58
C THR A 200 -27.39 -7.22 -18.11
N ARG A 201 -26.37 -6.88 -18.91
CA ARG A 201 -24.99 -6.86 -18.41
C ARG A 201 -25.03 -5.87 -17.27
N GLU A 202 -25.20 -6.36 -16.04
CA GLU A 202 -25.15 -5.53 -14.85
C GLU A 202 -23.91 -4.66 -15.06
N ASN A 203 -24.11 -3.34 -15.08
CA ASN A 203 -23.01 -2.39 -15.02
C ASN A 203 -22.36 -2.67 -13.66
N ARG A 204 -21.49 -3.69 -13.60
CA ARG A 204 -20.52 -3.84 -12.54
C ARG A 204 -19.72 -2.56 -12.67
N GLN A 205 -20.05 -1.61 -11.79
CA GLN A 205 -19.25 -0.41 -11.61
C GLN A 205 -17.83 -0.93 -11.56
N SER A 206 -17.02 -0.54 -12.55
CA SER A 206 -15.63 -0.94 -12.58
C SER A 206 -15.08 -0.64 -11.20
N ILE A 207 -14.66 -1.69 -10.47
CA ILE A 207 -14.17 -1.59 -9.09
C ILE A 207 -13.01 -0.58 -9.01
N ILE A 208 -12.49 -0.17 -10.17
CA ILE A 208 -11.40 0.74 -10.35
C ILE A 208 -11.85 1.94 -11.20
N SER A 209 -11.59 3.16 -10.71
CA SER A 209 -11.65 4.39 -11.51
C SER A 209 -10.50 4.41 -12.52
N PRO A 210 -10.70 4.70 -13.81
CA PRO A 210 -9.64 4.66 -14.83
C PRO A 210 -8.54 5.75 -14.71
N ASP A 211 -8.63 6.68 -13.75
CA ASP A 211 -7.70 7.81 -13.61
C ASP A 211 -6.59 7.54 -12.57
N TRP A 212 -5.62 6.69 -12.90
CA TRP A 212 -4.49 6.35 -12.02
C TRP A 212 -3.28 7.25 -12.27
N ASN A 213 -3.22 8.40 -11.61
CA ASN A 213 -1.99 9.19 -11.55
C ASN A 213 -1.38 9.08 -10.16
N PHE A 214 -0.29 8.32 -10.04
CA PHE A 214 0.44 8.05 -8.79
C PHE A 214 0.85 9.32 -8.04
N GLU A 215 1.31 10.34 -8.77
CA GLU A 215 1.66 11.65 -8.22
C GLU A 215 0.46 12.38 -7.60
N ARG A 216 -0.73 12.26 -8.21
CA ARG A 216 -1.97 12.87 -7.69
C ARG A 216 -2.48 12.15 -6.44
N MET A 217 -2.11 10.89 -6.26
CA MET A 217 -2.47 10.09 -5.09
C MET A 217 -1.55 10.34 -3.90
N GLY A 218 -0.48 11.14 -4.08
CA GLY A 218 0.45 11.48 -3.01
C GLY A 218 1.33 10.32 -2.55
N ILE A 219 1.53 9.32 -3.42
CA ILE A 219 2.51 8.24 -3.20
C ILE A 219 3.71 8.53 -4.10
N GLY A 220 4.89 8.67 -3.52
CA GLY A 220 6.15 8.80 -4.25
C GLY A 220 7.09 7.63 -3.95
N GLY A 221 7.80 7.15 -4.97
CA GLY A 221 8.91 6.22 -4.82
C GLY A 221 8.55 4.74 -4.65
N LEU A 222 7.27 4.37 -4.69
CA LEU A 222 6.78 3.00 -4.46
C LEU A 222 6.06 2.40 -5.68
N ASP A 223 6.38 2.89 -6.88
CA ASP A 223 5.67 2.53 -8.12
C ASP A 223 5.81 1.03 -8.47
N LYS A 224 7.00 0.46 -8.21
CA LYS A 224 7.30 -0.95 -8.51
C LYS A 224 6.55 -1.87 -7.56
N GLU A 225 6.63 -1.57 -6.27
CA GLU A 225 5.96 -2.27 -5.18
C GLU A 225 4.45 -2.24 -5.43
N PHE A 226 3.89 -1.07 -5.68
CA PHE A 226 2.46 -0.92 -5.95
C PHE A 226 2.02 -1.69 -7.20
N SER A 227 2.78 -1.64 -8.29
CA SER A 227 2.48 -2.38 -9.52
C SER A 227 2.47 -3.90 -9.27
N ASP A 228 3.37 -4.40 -8.43
CA ASP A 228 3.41 -5.81 -8.06
C ASP A 228 2.22 -6.22 -7.17
N ILE A 229 1.81 -5.38 -6.20
CA ILE A 229 0.54 -5.61 -5.46
C ILE A 229 -0.62 -5.65 -6.45
N PHE A 230 -0.66 -4.70 -7.37
CA PHE A 230 -1.76 -4.58 -8.32
C PHE A 230 -1.89 -5.81 -9.21
N ARG A 231 -0.77 -6.27 -9.76
CA ARG A 231 -0.73 -7.48 -10.58
C ARG A 231 -1.13 -8.72 -9.78
N ARG A 232 -0.67 -8.87 -8.54
CA ARG A 232 -0.90 -10.09 -7.74
C ARG A 232 -2.27 -10.13 -7.08
N ALA A 233 -2.71 -9.02 -6.48
CA ALA A 233 -3.95 -8.97 -5.70
C ALA A 233 -5.15 -8.48 -6.51
N PHE A 234 -4.98 -7.40 -7.29
CA PHE A 234 -6.10 -6.71 -7.95
C PHE A 234 -6.43 -7.23 -9.35
N ALA A 235 -5.48 -7.84 -10.08
CA ALA A 235 -5.73 -8.38 -11.41
C ALA A 235 -6.95 -9.33 -11.43
N SER A 236 -7.02 -10.26 -10.48
CA SER A 236 -8.15 -11.19 -10.36
C SER A 236 -9.51 -10.51 -10.12
N ARG A 237 -9.54 -9.25 -9.67
CA ARG A 237 -10.76 -8.49 -9.42
C ARG A 237 -11.14 -7.57 -10.58
N VAL A 238 -10.19 -7.26 -11.45
CA VAL A 238 -10.38 -6.40 -12.63
C VAL A 238 -10.88 -7.19 -13.83
N PHE A 239 -10.42 -8.43 -13.99
CA PHE A 239 -10.86 -9.27 -15.10
C PHE A 239 -12.33 -9.70 -14.95
N PRO A 240 -13.05 -9.94 -16.07
CA PRO A 240 -14.41 -10.46 -16.04
C PRO A 240 -14.52 -11.79 -15.29
N SER A 241 -15.55 -11.94 -14.44
CA SER A 241 -15.75 -13.15 -13.62
C SER A 241 -15.84 -14.42 -14.45
N ASP A 242 -16.42 -14.35 -15.65
CA ASP A 242 -16.59 -15.51 -16.53
C ASP A 242 -15.24 -16.17 -16.87
N ILE A 243 -14.19 -15.36 -17.08
CA ILE A 243 -12.84 -15.85 -17.36
C ILE A 243 -12.21 -16.41 -16.08
N ILE A 244 -12.45 -15.78 -14.93
CA ILE A 244 -11.89 -16.20 -13.63
C ILE A 244 -12.50 -17.53 -13.18
N GLU A 245 -13.81 -17.70 -13.36
CA GLU A 245 -14.53 -18.95 -13.09
C GLU A 245 -14.03 -20.07 -14.00
N GLN A 246 -13.81 -19.79 -15.30
CA GLN A 246 -13.20 -20.75 -16.22
C GLN A 246 -11.77 -21.14 -15.82
N MET A 247 -10.98 -20.20 -15.30
CA MET A 247 -9.64 -20.48 -14.79
C MET A 247 -9.63 -21.16 -13.42
N GLY A 248 -10.76 -21.21 -12.71
CA GLY A 248 -10.85 -21.76 -11.35
C GLY A 248 -10.00 -21.01 -10.31
N CYS A 249 -9.59 -19.78 -10.60
CA CYS A 249 -8.72 -19.01 -9.72
C CYS A 249 -9.52 -18.41 -8.56
N LYS A 250 -9.09 -18.70 -7.33
CA LYS A 250 -9.61 -18.01 -6.14
C LYS A 250 -9.03 -16.60 -6.06
N HIS A 251 -9.83 -15.65 -5.59
CA HIS A 251 -9.33 -14.30 -5.34
C HIS A 251 -8.41 -14.26 -4.12
N VAL A 252 -7.41 -13.38 -4.19
CA VAL A 252 -6.53 -13.09 -3.06
C VAL A 252 -7.35 -12.44 -1.94
N LYS A 253 -7.22 -12.99 -0.72
CA LYS A 253 -7.95 -12.52 0.47
C LYS A 253 -7.18 -11.52 1.30
N GLY A 254 -5.84 -11.52 1.22
CA GLY A 254 -5.03 -10.76 2.15
C GLY A 254 -3.69 -10.28 1.61
N ILE A 255 -3.33 -9.05 1.98
CA ILE A 255 -2.06 -8.40 1.69
C ILE A 255 -1.42 -8.04 3.04
N LEU A 256 -0.13 -8.35 3.21
CA LEU A 256 0.67 -7.92 4.36
C LEU A 256 1.75 -6.95 3.88
N LEU A 257 1.68 -5.71 4.37
CA LEU A 257 2.69 -4.69 4.15
C LEU A 257 3.60 -4.63 5.38
N TYR A 258 4.89 -4.85 5.20
CA TYR A 258 5.86 -4.78 6.29
C TYR A 258 7.09 -3.98 5.89
N GLY A 259 7.81 -3.43 6.87
CA GLY A 259 9.02 -2.66 6.60
C GLY A 259 9.35 -1.70 7.73
N PRO A 260 10.48 -0.96 7.65
CA PRO A 260 10.86 0.02 8.68
C PRO A 260 9.78 1.10 8.89
N PRO A 261 9.68 1.66 10.11
CA PRO A 261 8.73 2.73 10.40
C PRO A 261 8.99 3.96 9.52
N GLY A 262 7.97 4.79 9.29
CA GLY A 262 8.11 6.03 8.52
C GLY A 262 8.12 5.88 6.99
N CYS A 263 8.03 4.66 6.43
CA CYS A 263 8.06 4.42 4.98
C CYS A 263 6.69 4.48 4.28
N GLY A 264 5.67 5.10 4.91
CA GLY A 264 4.38 5.35 4.25
C GLY A 264 3.44 4.14 4.10
N LYS A 265 3.63 3.06 4.87
CA LYS A 265 2.78 1.85 4.84
C LYS A 265 1.28 2.16 5.04
N THR A 266 0.97 2.94 6.09
CA THR A 266 -0.40 3.39 6.39
C THR A 266 -0.99 4.27 5.30
N LEU A 267 -0.18 5.12 4.67
CA LEU A 267 -0.61 5.95 3.54
C LEU A 267 -0.93 5.08 2.33
N MET A 268 -0.07 4.11 2.00
CA MET A 268 -0.28 3.17 0.90
C MET A 268 -1.59 2.38 1.08
N ALA A 269 -1.84 1.81 2.26
CA ALA A 269 -3.07 1.06 2.52
C ALA A 269 -4.34 1.93 2.39
N ARG A 270 -4.31 3.17 2.90
CA ARG A 270 -5.44 4.12 2.76
C ARG A 270 -5.71 4.48 1.30
N GLN A 271 -4.66 4.72 0.52
CA GLN A 271 -4.80 5.05 -0.90
C GLN A 271 -5.27 3.85 -1.73
N ILE A 272 -4.82 2.63 -1.41
CA ILE A 272 -5.37 1.40 -2.00
C ILE A 272 -6.87 1.31 -1.74
N GLY A 273 -7.29 1.53 -0.48
CA GLY A 273 -8.69 1.53 -0.09
C GLY A 273 -9.54 2.59 -0.81
N LYS A 274 -8.97 3.79 -1.05
CA LYS A 274 -9.65 4.89 -1.77
C LYS A 274 -9.69 4.67 -3.29
N MET A 275 -8.66 4.05 -3.86
CA MET A 275 -8.53 3.80 -5.30
C MET A 275 -9.53 2.76 -5.78
N LEU A 276 -9.66 1.69 -5.00
CA LEU A 276 -10.72 0.72 -5.21
C LEU A 276 -12.00 1.48 -4.89
N ARG A 277 -12.90 1.66 -5.86
CA ARG A 277 -14.28 2.12 -5.68
C ARG A 277 -15.10 1.08 -4.89
N ALA A 278 -14.47 0.48 -3.90
CA ALA A 278 -15.06 -0.37 -2.90
C ALA A 278 -15.86 0.50 -1.93
N ARG A 279 -16.62 -0.18 -1.06
CA ARG A 279 -17.25 0.48 0.08
C ARG A 279 -16.19 1.10 0.99
N GLU A 280 -16.62 2.03 1.85
CA GLU A 280 -15.72 2.71 2.78
C GLU A 280 -14.83 1.70 3.53
N PRO A 281 -13.49 1.84 3.46
CA PRO A 281 -12.59 0.89 4.09
C PRO A 281 -12.70 0.99 5.61
N LYS A 282 -12.85 -0.16 6.28
CA LYS A 282 -12.82 -0.23 7.75
C LYS A 282 -11.37 -0.25 8.20
N ILE A 283 -10.90 0.84 8.79
CA ILE A 283 -9.55 0.96 9.36
C ILE A 283 -9.65 0.67 10.85
N VAL A 284 -8.85 -0.28 11.33
CA VAL A 284 -8.81 -0.68 12.74
C VAL A 284 -7.35 -0.75 13.17
N ASN A 285 -7.03 -0.17 14.33
CA ASN A 285 -5.71 -0.31 14.92
C ASN A 285 -5.63 -1.62 15.72
N GLY A 286 -4.52 -2.35 15.62
CA GLY A 286 -4.32 -3.63 16.32
C GLY A 286 -4.67 -3.56 17.82
N PRO A 287 -4.12 -2.60 18.58
CA PRO A 287 -4.43 -2.43 20.00
C PRO A 287 -5.92 -2.14 20.31
N GLU A 288 -6.65 -1.52 19.39
CA GLU A 288 -8.06 -1.14 19.57
C GLU A 288 -8.99 -2.36 19.66
N ILE A 289 -8.56 -3.50 19.11
CA ILE A 289 -9.32 -4.75 19.13
C ILE A 289 -9.21 -5.43 20.50
N LEU A 290 -8.17 -5.14 21.27
CA LEU A 290 -7.86 -5.82 22.52
C LEU A 290 -8.58 -5.16 23.71
N ASN A 291 -9.60 -5.86 24.23
CA ASN A 291 -10.26 -5.50 25.49
C ASN A 291 -9.77 -6.38 26.65
N LYS A 292 -9.88 -5.85 27.88
CA LYS A 292 -9.55 -6.57 29.12
C LYS A 292 -10.54 -7.71 29.43
N TYR A 293 -11.76 -7.64 28.90
CA TYR A 293 -12.80 -8.64 29.12
C TYR A 293 -12.65 -9.80 28.14
N VAL A 294 -12.59 -11.02 28.68
CA VAL A 294 -12.45 -12.25 27.90
C VAL A 294 -13.64 -12.42 26.96
N GLY A 295 -13.38 -12.67 25.67
CA GLY A 295 -14.40 -12.87 24.64
C GLY A 295 -14.88 -11.60 23.92
N GLU A 296 -14.69 -10.41 24.51
CA GLU A 296 -15.04 -9.15 23.83
C GLU A 296 -14.16 -8.89 22.62
N SER A 297 -12.85 -9.13 22.75
CA SER A 297 -11.89 -8.96 21.64
C SER A 297 -12.25 -9.85 20.44
N GLU A 298 -12.74 -11.07 20.69
CA GLU A 298 -13.22 -11.97 19.63
C GLU A 298 -14.54 -11.50 19.02
N ALA A 299 -15.46 -11.01 19.85
CA ALA A 299 -16.73 -10.46 19.39
C ALA A 299 -16.50 -9.23 18.50
N ASN A 300 -15.52 -8.38 18.83
CA ASN A 300 -15.14 -7.23 18.01
C ASN A 300 -14.63 -7.68 16.64
N VAL A 301 -13.76 -8.71 16.58
CA VAL A 301 -13.34 -9.29 15.30
C VAL A 301 -14.55 -9.83 14.52
N ARG A 302 -15.48 -10.56 15.14
CA ARG A 302 -16.68 -11.06 14.45
C ARG A 302 -17.55 -9.93 13.89
N LYS A 303 -17.74 -8.84 14.66
CA LYS A 303 -18.50 -7.66 14.22
C LYS A 303 -17.87 -6.99 12.99
N LEU A 304 -16.54 -6.97 12.89
CA LEU A 304 -15.86 -6.39 11.72
C LEU A 304 -16.21 -7.12 10.41
N PHE A 305 -16.31 -8.45 10.47
CA PHE A 305 -16.62 -9.31 9.31
C PHE A 305 -18.12 -9.55 9.07
N ALA A 306 -18.99 -9.27 10.06
CA ALA A 306 -20.42 -9.55 9.99
C ALA A 306 -21.10 -8.92 8.76
N ASP A 307 -20.87 -7.63 8.50
CA ASP A 307 -21.47 -6.94 7.35
C ASP A 307 -21.05 -7.57 6.00
N ALA A 308 -19.81 -8.03 5.91
CA ALA A 308 -19.30 -8.68 4.70
C ALA A 308 -19.89 -10.10 4.53
N GLU A 309 -20.09 -10.82 5.64
CA GLU A 309 -20.74 -12.14 5.67
C GLU A 309 -22.21 -12.08 5.27
N GLU A 310 -22.97 -11.14 5.84
CA GLU A 310 -24.38 -10.95 5.51
C GLU A 310 -24.57 -10.59 4.03
N GLU A 311 -23.72 -9.72 3.50
CA GLU A 311 -23.77 -9.35 2.09
C GLU A 311 -23.35 -10.50 1.16
N GLN A 312 -22.34 -11.28 1.54
CA GLN A 312 -21.95 -12.48 0.79
C GLN A 312 -23.09 -13.50 0.75
N LYS A 313 -23.81 -13.68 1.87
CA LYS A 313 -24.98 -14.58 1.94
C LYS A 313 -26.16 -14.08 1.11
N ARG A 314 -26.36 -12.76 1.05
CA ARG A 314 -27.48 -12.15 0.30
C ARG A 314 -27.24 -12.09 -1.21
N LEU A 315 -26.04 -11.70 -1.65
CA LEU A 315 -25.74 -11.36 -3.04
C LEU A 315 -24.77 -12.32 -3.73
N GLY A 316 -24.17 -13.26 -2.99
CA GLY A 316 -23.33 -14.33 -3.54
C GLY A 316 -22.14 -13.79 -4.34
N ALA A 317 -22.06 -14.16 -5.62
CA ALA A 317 -20.97 -13.76 -6.51
C ALA A 317 -21.00 -12.27 -6.91
N ASN A 318 -22.11 -11.57 -6.63
CA ASN A 318 -22.28 -10.15 -6.95
C ASN A 318 -22.09 -9.22 -5.75
N SER A 319 -21.62 -9.74 -4.62
CA SER A 319 -21.34 -8.94 -3.43
C SER A 319 -20.21 -7.93 -3.69
N GLY A 320 -20.34 -6.73 -3.15
CA GLY A 320 -19.29 -5.71 -3.23
C GLY A 320 -18.04 -6.12 -2.45
N LEU A 321 -16.88 -5.59 -2.85
CA LEU A 321 -15.62 -5.80 -2.14
C LEU A 321 -15.63 -5.01 -0.81
N HIS A 322 -15.42 -5.71 0.29
CA HIS A 322 -15.20 -5.14 1.62
C HIS A 322 -13.71 -5.13 1.94
N ILE A 323 -13.18 -3.95 2.29
CA ILE A 323 -11.76 -3.78 2.62
C ILE A 323 -11.62 -3.54 4.12
N ILE A 324 -10.81 -4.37 4.77
CA ILE A 324 -10.48 -4.25 6.19
C ILE A 324 -8.98 -4.00 6.31
N ILE A 325 -8.61 -2.88 6.94
CA ILE A 325 -7.23 -2.46 7.12
C ILE A 325 -6.88 -2.59 8.60
N PHE A 326 -5.89 -3.44 8.91
CA PHE A 326 -5.32 -3.58 10.24
C PHE A 326 -3.97 -2.87 10.30
N ASP A 327 -3.88 -1.79 11.07
CA ASP A 327 -2.59 -1.20 11.44
C ASP A 327 -2.01 -1.92 12.66
N GLU A 328 -0.68 -2.02 12.74
CA GLU A 328 0.03 -2.74 13.81
C GLU A 328 -0.53 -4.14 14.10
N ILE A 329 -0.70 -4.94 13.03
CA ILE A 329 -1.28 -6.29 13.13
C ILE A 329 -0.46 -7.22 14.05
N ASP A 330 0.82 -6.94 14.26
CA ASP A 330 1.69 -7.65 15.20
C ASP A 330 1.26 -7.48 16.67
N ALA A 331 0.45 -6.46 17.01
CA ALA A 331 -0.11 -6.33 18.35
C ALA A 331 -1.13 -7.44 18.66
N ILE A 332 -1.94 -7.83 17.67
CA ILE A 332 -2.98 -8.86 17.80
C ILE A 332 -2.49 -10.25 17.41
N CYS A 333 -1.60 -10.34 16.42
CA CYS A 333 -1.20 -11.58 15.75
C CYS A 333 0.19 -12.06 16.14
N LYS A 334 0.50 -12.08 17.44
CA LYS A 334 1.80 -12.56 17.94
C LYS A 334 1.94 -14.08 17.76
N GLN A 335 3.19 -14.53 17.66
CA GLN A 335 3.50 -15.96 17.63
C GLN A 335 2.98 -16.66 18.90
N ARG A 336 2.19 -17.72 18.68
CA ARG A 336 1.55 -18.49 19.75
C ARG A 336 2.59 -19.10 20.68
N GLY A 337 2.32 -19.08 21.98
CA GLY A 337 3.19 -19.70 22.98
C GLY A 337 4.48 -18.95 23.31
N SER A 338 4.71 -17.74 22.77
CA SER A 338 5.92 -16.96 23.05
C SER A 338 5.95 -16.30 24.44
N MET A 339 4.83 -16.29 25.19
CA MET A 339 4.76 -15.71 26.53
C MET A 339 4.04 -16.64 27.51
N ALA A 340 4.80 -17.25 28.43
CA ALA A 340 4.27 -17.88 29.63
C ALA A 340 3.82 -16.79 30.62
N GLY A 341 2.64 -16.19 30.40
CA GLY A 341 2.08 -15.20 31.34
C GLY A 341 1.04 -14.22 30.81
N SER A 342 0.86 -14.08 29.49
CA SER A 342 -0.28 -13.32 28.95
C SER A 342 -1.54 -14.18 29.00
N THR A 343 -2.66 -13.63 29.49
CA THR A 343 -3.97 -14.25 29.36
C THR A 343 -4.14 -14.64 27.88
N GLY A 344 -4.45 -15.92 27.59
CA GLY A 344 -4.47 -16.48 26.22
C GLY A 344 -5.42 -15.82 25.21
N VAL A 345 -5.95 -14.63 25.53
CA VAL A 345 -6.77 -13.75 24.69
C VAL A 345 -6.10 -13.47 23.34
N HIS A 346 -4.77 -13.29 23.31
CA HIS A 346 -4.07 -13.10 22.04
C HIS A 346 -4.23 -14.32 21.11
N ASP A 347 -4.04 -15.53 21.63
CA ASP A 347 -4.15 -16.76 20.84
C ASP A 347 -5.59 -16.99 20.34
N THR A 348 -6.59 -16.68 21.16
CA THR A 348 -7.99 -16.85 20.75
C THR A 348 -8.43 -15.84 19.70
N VAL A 349 -7.96 -14.59 19.78
CA VAL A 349 -8.18 -13.57 18.74
C VAL A 349 -7.55 -13.98 17.40
N VAL A 350 -6.33 -14.53 17.40
CA VAL A 350 -5.68 -15.02 16.17
C VAL A 350 -6.48 -16.18 15.57
N ASN A 351 -6.93 -17.13 16.38
CA ASN A 351 -7.77 -18.23 15.91
C ASN A 351 -9.09 -17.72 15.31
N GLN A 352 -9.70 -16.71 15.92
CA GLN A 352 -10.93 -16.12 15.44
C GLN A 352 -10.72 -15.41 14.08
N LEU A 353 -9.62 -14.68 13.91
CA LEU A 353 -9.27 -14.03 12.65
C LEU A 353 -8.99 -15.06 11.54
N LEU A 354 -8.24 -16.12 11.86
CA LEU A 354 -7.97 -17.22 10.92
C LEU A 354 -9.24 -17.94 10.46
N SER A 355 -10.15 -18.21 11.40
CA SER A 355 -11.45 -18.82 11.10
C SER A 355 -12.32 -17.93 10.22
N LYS A 356 -12.22 -16.60 10.33
CA LYS A 356 -12.97 -15.67 9.48
C LYS A 356 -12.38 -15.54 8.07
N ILE A 357 -11.07 -15.67 7.90
CA ILE A 357 -10.42 -15.58 6.58
C ILE A 357 -10.52 -16.91 5.81
N ASP A 358 -10.31 -18.04 6.48
CA ASP A 358 -10.08 -19.35 5.87
C ASP A 358 -11.07 -20.43 6.34
N GLY A 359 -12.08 -20.06 7.14
CA GLY A 359 -13.05 -21.00 7.68
C GLY A 359 -13.96 -21.65 6.63
N VAL A 360 -14.90 -22.45 7.15
CA VAL A 360 -15.84 -23.25 6.35
C VAL A 360 -16.71 -22.36 5.46
N GLU A 361 -17.12 -21.19 5.95
CA GLU A 361 -17.77 -20.14 5.15
C GLU A 361 -16.70 -19.24 4.51
N GLN A 362 -16.18 -19.64 3.34
CA GLN A 362 -15.17 -18.85 2.64
C GLN A 362 -15.77 -17.56 2.08
N LEU A 363 -15.31 -16.43 2.62
CA LEU A 363 -15.64 -15.10 2.11
C LEU A 363 -14.76 -14.78 0.90
N ASN A 364 -15.38 -14.68 -0.28
CA ASN A 364 -14.68 -14.29 -1.51
C ASN A 364 -14.76 -12.78 -1.76
N ASN A 365 -15.61 -12.03 -1.05
CA ASN A 365 -15.82 -10.59 -1.20
C ASN A 365 -15.02 -9.73 -0.21
N ILE A 366 -14.04 -10.30 0.49
CA ILE A 366 -13.21 -9.56 1.46
C ILE A 366 -11.78 -9.37 0.95
N LEU A 367 -11.17 -8.27 1.36
CA LEU A 367 -9.74 -8.01 1.26
C LEU A 367 -9.22 -7.47 2.59
N VAL A 368 -8.30 -8.21 3.20
CA VAL A 368 -7.65 -7.82 4.45
C VAL A 368 -6.26 -7.26 4.15
N ILE A 369 -5.98 -6.03 4.58
CA ILE A 369 -4.65 -5.41 4.47
C ILE A 369 -4.06 -5.29 5.87
N GLY A 370 -3.04 -6.07 6.17
CA GLY A 370 -2.29 -5.98 7.43
C GLY A 370 -1.03 -5.12 7.25
N MET A 371 -0.71 -4.32 8.25
CA MET A 371 0.51 -3.51 8.28
C MET A 371 1.31 -3.82 9.55
N THR A 372 2.63 -3.98 9.42
CA THR A 372 3.50 -4.19 10.57
C THR A 372 4.90 -3.60 10.36
N ASN A 373 5.58 -3.27 11.45
CA ASN A 373 7.02 -2.97 11.43
C ASN A 373 7.87 -4.23 11.69
N ARG A 374 7.26 -5.27 12.27
CA ARG A 374 7.94 -6.45 12.83
C ARG A 374 7.33 -7.73 12.27
N PRO A 375 7.69 -8.13 11.04
CA PRO A 375 7.17 -9.36 10.44
C PRO A 375 7.61 -10.62 11.22
N ASP A 376 8.69 -10.54 11.99
CA ASP A 376 9.22 -11.61 12.86
C ASP A 376 8.24 -12.02 13.97
N LEU A 377 7.41 -11.09 14.45
CA LEU A 377 6.47 -11.34 15.53
C LEU A 377 5.16 -11.98 15.08
N ILE A 378 4.88 -11.97 13.78
CA ILE A 378 3.59 -12.43 13.24
C ILE A 378 3.51 -13.96 13.23
N ASP A 379 2.37 -14.50 13.61
CA ASP A 379 2.07 -15.93 13.50
C ASP A 379 2.18 -16.42 12.04
N GLU A 380 3.06 -17.42 11.81
CA GLU A 380 3.27 -18.06 10.51
C GLU A 380 1.98 -18.65 9.92
N ALA A 381 0.99 -18.99 10.75
CA ALA A 381 -0.30 -19.50 10.28
C ALA A 381 -1.06 -18.47 9.43
N LEU A 382 -0.93 -17.17 9.71
CA LEU A 382 -1.53 -16.10 8.91
C LEU A 382 -0.79 -15.87 7.60
N LEU A 383 0.52 -16.13 7.61
CA LEU A 383 1.44 -15.94 6.49
C LEU A 383 1.33 -17.02 5.41
N ARG A 384 0.44 -18.01 5.56
CA ARG A 384 0.25 -19.09 4.58
C ARG A 384 -0.56 -18.60 3.37
N PRO A 385 -0.25 -19.07 2.14
CA PRO A 385 -1.06 -18.79 0.96
C PRO A 385 -2.54 -19.15 1.17
N GLY A 386 -3.44 -18.33 0.65
CA GLY A 386 -4.89 -18.41 0.93
C GLY A 386 -5.38 -17.52 2.07
N ARG A 387 -4.48 -16.98 2.91
CA ARG A 387 -4.76 -16.00 3.96
C ARG A 387 -4.09 -14.66 3.62
N LEU A 388 -2.97 -14.33 4.26
CA LEU A 388 -2.09 -13.21 3.86
C LEU A 388 -1.08 -13.71 2.82
N GLU A 389 -1.56 -13.86 1.60
CA GLU A 389 -0.78 -14.44 0.50
C GLU A 389 0.29 -13.48 -0.02
N VAL A 390 -0.08 -12.23 -0.26
CA VAL A 390 0.83 -11.22 -0.81
C VAL A 390 1.56 -10.53 0.34
N LYS A 391 2.85 -10.82 0.49
CA LYS A 391 3.72 -10.17 1.46
C LYS A 391 4.62 -9.19 0.73
N MET A 392 4.54 -7.92 1.08
CA MET A 392 5.32 -6.87 0.47
C MET A 392 6.18 -6.15 1.48
N GLU A 393 7.48 -6.14 1.23
CA GLU A 393 8.43 -5.31 1.95
C GLU A 393 8.40 -3.89 1.37
N ILE A 394 8.06 -2.89 2.19
CA ILE A 394 8.13 -1.48 1.87
C ILE A 394 9.42 -0.94 2.49
N GLY A 395 10.44 -0.79 1.65
CA GLY A 395 11.76 -0.30 2.05
C GLY A 395 11.85 1.23 2.16
N LEU A 396 13.08 1.70 2.41
CA LEU A 396 13.41 3.12 2.32
C LEU A 396 13.34 3.59 0.85
N PRO A 397 12.95 4.84 0.59
CA PRO A 397 12.85 5.35 -0.76
C PRO A 397 14.23 5.52 -1.43
N ASP A 398 14.32 5.06 -2.68
CA ASP A 398 15.44 5.36 -3.58
C ASP A 398 15.57 6.88 -3.81
N GLU A 399 16.70 7.36 -4.32
CA GLU A 399 16.94 8.78 -4.62
C GLU A 399 15.84 9.40 -5.51
N ARG A 400 15.42 8.69 -6.56
CA ARG A 400 14.29 9.10 -7.40
C ARG A 400 12.98 9.17 -6.62
N GLY A 401 12.77 8.22 -5.71
CA GLY A 401 11.61 8.20 -4.82
C GLY A 401 11.61 9.37 -3.85
N ARG A 402 12.77 9.74 -3.29
CA ARG A 402 12.93 10.92 -2.42
C ARG A 402 12.60 12.21 -3.17
N ILE A 403 13.06 12.35 -4.42
CA ILE A 403 12.69 13.48 -5.28
C ILE A 403 11.16 13.55 -5.44
N GLN A 404 10.50 12.44 -5.76
CA GLN A 404 9.04 12.40 -5.90
C GLN A 404 8.32 12.79 -4.59
N ILE A 405 8.75 12.24 -3.45
CA ILE A 405 8.17 12.55 -2.13
C ILE A 405 8.32 14.04 -1.81
N LEU A 406 9.54 14.59 -1.94
CA LEU A 406 9.80 16.01 -1.73
C LEU A 406 8.98 16.86 -2.71
N HIS A 407 8.80 16.42 -3.95
CA HIS A 407 7.99 17.13 -4.92
C HIS A 407 6.50 17.18 -4.52
N ILE A 408 5.95 16.08 -4.00
CA ILE A 408 4.58 16.00 -3.49
C ILE A 408 4.38 16.96 -2.29
N HIS A 409 5.28 16.94 -1.31
CA HIS A 409 5.16 17.80 -0.13
C HIS A 409 5.41 19.28 -0.44
N THR A 410 6.27 19.60 -1.42
CA THR A 410 6.51 20.98 -1.87
C THR A 410 5.51 21.49 -2.91
N ALA A 411 4.67 20.63 -3.51
CA ALA A 411 3.74 21.01 -4.57
C ALA A 411 2.78 22.14 -4.14
N LYS A 412 2.20 22.05 -2.95
CA LYS A 412 1.32 23.12 -2.42
C LYS A 412 2.08 24.43 -2.22
N MET A 413 3.30 24.36 -1.70
CA MET A 413 4.14 25.55 -1.45
C MET A 413 4.50 26.24 -2.77
N ARG A 414 4.78 25.46 -3.81
CA ARG A 414 5.02 25.96 -5.18
C ARG A 414 3.76 26.58 -5.79
N GLN A 415 2.60 25.96 -5.62
CA GLN A 415 1.32 26.49 -6.12
C GLN A 415 1.02 27.88 -5.57
N TYR A 416 1.35 28.15 -4.31
CA TYR A 416 1.17 29.45 -3.67
C TYR A 416 2.41 30.37 -3.76
N ASN A 417 3.45 30.01 -4.53
CA ASN A 417 4.70 30.76 -4.66
C ASN A 417 5.41 31.09 -3.32
N LEU A 418 5.29 30.20 -2.32
CA LEU A 418 5.93 30.33 -1.00
C LEU A 418 7.30 29.63 -0.92
N LEU A 419 7.72 28.99 -2.01
CA LEU A 419 9.03 28.36 -2.14
C LEU A 419 9.95 29.27 -2.95
N ALA A 420 11.12 29.60 -2.40
CA ALA A 420 12.10 30.40 -3.12
C ALA A 420 12.70 29.62 -4.31
N SER A 421 13.17 30.35 -5.32
CA SER A 421 13.73 29.78 -6.55
C SER A 421 15.10 29.14 -6.37
N ASP A 422 15.73 29.32 -5.21
CA ASP A 422 17.03 28.76 -4.83
C ASP A 422 16.95 27.30 -4.36
N VAL A 423 15.74 26.78 -4.11
CA VAL A 423 15.54 25.40 -3.61
C VAL A 423 15.52 24.40 -4.76
N ASP A 424 16.62 23.65 -4.92
CA ASP A 424 16.65 22.46 -5.77
C ASP A 424 16.29 21.20 -4.97
N VAL A 425 15.23 20.51 -5.38
CA VAL A 425 14.78 19.26 -4.76
C VAL A 425 15.76 18.11 -5.04
N LYS A 426 16.51 18.16 -6.16
CA LYS A 426 17.50 17.12 -6.48
C LYS A 426 18.69 17.19 -5.54
N GLU A 427 19.15 18.40 -5.24
CA GLU A 427 20.19 18.65 -4.24
C GLU A 427 19.76 18.08 -2.88
N LEU A 428 18.56 18.45 -2.41
CA LEU A 428 18.02 17.94 -1.15
C LEU A 428 17.89 16.42 -1.12
N ALA A 429 17.49 15.77 -2.22
CA ALA A 429 17.39 14.32 -2.30
C ALA A 429 18.76 13.61 -2.23
N THR A 430 19.83 14.28 -2.68
CA THR A 430 21.22 13.78 -2.65
C THR A 430 21.77 13.83 -1.23
N GLU A 431 21.50 14.92 -0.51
CA GLU A 431 21.93 15.12 0.89
C GLU A 431 21.12 14.27 1.89
N THR A 432 19.83 14.01 1.61
CA THR A 432 18.93 13.22 2.48
C THR A 432 19.05 11.70 2.29
N LYS A 433 20.28 11.17 2.30
CA LYS A 433 20.53 9.72 2.20
C LYS A 433 19.83 8.97 3.36
N ASN A 434 19.14 7.87 3.05
CA ASN A 434 18.37 7.03 3.99
C ASN A 434 17.20 7.67 4.74
N TYR A 435 16.77 8.88 4.38
CA TYR A 435 15.56 9.45 4.98
C TYR A 435 14.33 8.63 4.54
N SER A 436 13.50 8.27 5.51
CA SER A 436 12.18 7.71 5.29
C SER A 436 11.19 8.78 4.81
N GLY A 437 10.05 8.37 4.26
CA GLY A 437 9.03 9.31 3.78
C GLY A 437 8.54 10.26 4.87
N ALA A 438 8.36 9.77 6.10
CA ALA A 438 7.97 10.59 7.25
C ALA A 438 9.07 11.57 7.69
N GLU A 439 10.35 11.19 7.57
CA GLU A 439 11.48 12.09 7.87
C GLU A 439 11.64 13.17 6.80
N LEU A 440 11.39 12.86 5.52
CA LEU A 440 11.36 13.84 4.44
C LEU A 440 10.21 14.84 4.60
N GLU A 441 9.02 14.36 5.00
CA GLU A 441 7.90 15.23 5.37
C GLU A 441 8.27 16.11 6.57
N GLY A 442 8.91 15.51 7.57
CA GLY A 442 9.47 16.21 8.71
C GLY A 442 10.41 17.33 8.27
N LEU A 443 11.35 17.06 7.36
CA LEU A 443 12.33 18.02 6.86
C LEU A 443 11.66 19.25 6.25
N VAL A 444 10.65 19.03 5.42
CA VAL A 444 9.86 20.12 4.84
C VAL A 444 9.14 20.91 5.93
N ARG A 445 8.57 20.23 6.94
CA ARG A 445 7.87 20.88 8.06
C ARG A 445 8.81 21.67 8.98
N ALA A 446 10.02 21.18 9.23
CA ALA A 446 11.03 21.87 10.00
C ALA A 446 11.53 23.11 9.25
N ALA A 447 11.81 23.00 7.94
CA ALA A 447 12.17 24.14 7.11
C ALA A 447 11.07 25.22 7.09
N GLN A 448 9.79 24.82 7.03
CA GLN A 448 8.64 25.73 7.19
C GLN A 448 8.66 26.43 8.54
N SER A 449 8.87 25.68 9.62
CA SER A 449 8.92 26.23 10.98
C SER A 449 10.07 27.22 11.15
N THR A 450 11.26 26.92 10.62
CA THR A 450 12.43 27.79 10.67
C THR A 450 12.21 29.06 9.86
N ALA A 451 11.60 28.95 8.67
CA ALA A 451 11.21 30.11 7.88
C ALA A 451 10.19 30.98 8.64
N MET A 452 9.15 30.38 9.22
CA MET A 452 8.15 31.11 10.02
C MET A 452 8.80 31.81 11.22
N ASN A 453 9.70 31.12 11.94
CA ASN A 453 10.38 31.65 13.12
C ASN A 453 11.25 32.88 12.78
N ARG A 454 11.85 32.94 11.58
CA ARG A 454 12.61 34.12 11.12
C ARG A 454 11.79 35.40 11.09
N HIS A 455 10.49 35.30 10.80
CA HIS A 455 9.59 36.44 10.71
C HIS A 455 8.87 36.75 12.03
N ILE A 456 8.97 35.87 13.03
CA ILE A 456 8.48 36.12 14.39
C ILE A 456 9.58 36.89 15.13
N LYS A 457 9.38 38.21 15.30
CA LYS A 457 10.30 39.02 16.12
C LYS A 457 10.15 38.61 17.59
N ALA A 458 11.25 38.17 18.20
CA ALA A 458 11.35 37.95 19.64
C ALA A 458 11.38 39.30 20.38
N SER A 459 10.25 39.99 20.41
CA SER A 459 9.97 41.10 21.33
C SER A 459 8.86 40.62 22.27
N SER A 460 8.79 41.16 23.49
CA SER A 460 8.00 40.66 24.64
C SER A 460 6.49 40.45 24.42
N THR A 461 5.97 40.85 23.28
CA THR A 461 4.63 40.52 22.76
C THR A 461 4.78 39.92 21.36
N VAL A 462 4.20 38.73 21.14
CA VAL A 462 4.20 38.06 19.82
C VAL A 462 3.23 38.81 18.90
N GLU A 463 3.68 39.95 18.37
CA GLU A 463 2.98 40.66 17.31
C GLU A 463 3.48 40.14 15.96
N VAL A 464 2.61 39.41 15.26
CA VAL A 464 2.86 39.00 13.89
C VAL A 464 2.54 40.18 12.98
N ASP A 465 3.57 40.83 12.44
CA ASP A 465 3.38 41.87 11.43
C ASP A 465 2.93 41.21 10.11
N ILE A 466 1.64 41.35 9.80
CA ILE A 466 0.92 40.73 8.67
C ILE A 466 1.61 41.06 7.33
N GLN A 467 2.23 42.25 7.20
CA GLN A 467 2.92 42.65 5.96
C GLN A 467 4.23 41.88 5.74
N THR A 468 4.87 41.41 6.81
CA THR A 468 6.06 40.56 6.74
C THR A 468 5.72 39.10 6.48
N ALA A 469 4.53 38.65 6.92
CA ALA A 469 4.04 37.31 6.70
C ALA A 469 3.70 37.05 5.22
N GLU A 470 3.23 38.07 4.49
CA GLU A 470 2.99 37.99 3.03
C GLU A 470 4.27 37.81 2.20
N LYS A 471 5.44 38.13 2.76
CA LYS A 471 6.76 37.96 2.13
C LYS A 471 7.47 36.68 2.54
N LEU A 472 6.81 35.79 3.27
CA LEU A 472 7.40 34.54 3.76
C LEU A 472 7.77 33.64 2.57
N LEU A 473 9.06 33.39 2.42
CA LEU A 473 9.60 32.45 1.44
C LEU A 473 10.49 31.44 2.15
N VAL A 474 10.23 30.16 1.92
CA VAL A 474 11.10 29.08 2.40
C VAL A 474 12.29 28.99 1.45
N SER A 475 13.48 29.23 1.97
CA SER A 475 14.75 29.30 1.24
C SER A 475 15.60 28.05 1.40
N ARG A 476 16.62 27.88 0.56
CA ARG A 476 17.58 26.77 0.67
C ARG A 476 18.24 26.71 2.05
N LEU A 477 18.53 27.87 2.64
CA LEU A 477 19.15 27.96 3.97
C LEU A 477 18.27 27.35 5.07
N ASP A 478 16.95 27.42 4.95
CA ASP A 478 16.02 26.82 5.93
C ASP A 478 16.07 25.30 5.90
N PHE A 479 16.15 24.72 4.71
CA PHE A 479 16.30 23.28 4.53
C PHE A 479 17.64 22.78 5.08
N MET A 480 18.73 23.49 4.79
CA MET A 480 20.06 23.12 5.31
C MET A 480 20.14 23.27 6.83
N ALA A 481 19.51 24.30 7.40
CA ALA A 481 19.43 24.47 8.86
C ALA A 481 18.62 23.34 9.51
N ALA A 482 17.48 22.97 8.92
CA ALA A 482 16.64 21.87 9.41
C ALA A 482 17.36 20.51 9.34
N LEU A 483 18.14 20.27 8.28
CA LEU A 483 18.91 19.03 8.10
C LEU A 483 20.02 18.89 9.15
N ASN A 484 20.70 19.99 9.48
CA ASN A 484 21.80 19.97 10.45
C ASN A 484 21.32 19.91 11.91
N ASN A 485 20.23 20.60 12.25
CA ASN A 485 19.86 20.82 13.66
C ASN A 485 18.62 20.05 14.11
N ASP A 486 17.58 19.94 13.27
CA ASP A 486 16.25 19.53 13.72
C ASP A 486 15.96 18.05 13.45
N ILE A 487 16.33 17.55 12.26
CA ILE A 487 15.89 16.23 11.80
C ILE A 487 17.07 15.36 11.44
N LYS A 488 17.37 14.44 12.35
CA LYS A 488 18.36 13.39 12.16
C LYS A 488 17.68 12.11 11.64
N PRO A 489 18.31 11.39 10.71
CA PRO A 489 17.76 10.13 10.22
C PRO A 489 17.78 9.08 11.33
N ALA A 490 16.65 8.42 11.56
CA ALA A 490 16.55 7.29 12.50
C ALA A 490 17.31 6.06 11.97
N PHE A 491 17.40 5.91 10.64
CA PHE A 491 18.17 4.87 9.97
C PHE A 491 19.50 5.42 9.43
N GLY A 492 20.61 4.98 10.02
CA GLY A 492 21.96 5.22 9.49
C GLY A 492 22.84 6.15 10.33
N THR A 493 23.62 6.97 9.62
CA THR A 493 24.74 7.79 10.09
C THR A 493 24.27 8.94 10.98
N ASN A 494 24.34 8.75 12.31
CA ASN A 494 24.34 9.89 13.23
C ASN A 494 25.69 10.60 13.09
N GLN A 495 25.74 11.74 12.40
CA GLN A 495 26.96 12.51 12.20
C GLN A 495 27.62 12.92 13.54
N GLU A 496 26.82 13.14 14.58
CA GLU A 496 27.29 13.37 15.96
C GLU A 496 28.02 12.16 16.56
N ASP A 497 27.55 10.93 16.28
CA ASP A 497 28.23 9.73 16.74
C ASP A 497 29.64 9.67 16.12
N TYR A 498 29.80 10.03 14.84
CA TYR A 498 31.11 10.05 14.17
C TYR A 498 32.04 11.12 14.73
N ALA A 499 31.53 12.32 14.99
CA ALA A 499 32.32 13.38 15.61
C ALA A 499 32.90 12.96 16.98
N SER A 500 32.17 12.10 17.72
CA SER A 500 32.67 11.54 18.99
C SER A 500 33.86 10.58 18.80
N TYR A 501 33.92 9.84 17.69
CA TYR A 501 35.03 8.93 17.37
C TYR A 501 36.23 9.65 16.75
N ILE A 502 36.00 10.78 16.06
CA ILE A 502 37.04 11.58 15.40
C ILE A 502 37.13 12.97 16.08
N MET A 503 37.62 13.01 17.32
CA MET A 503 37.69 14.26 18.10
C MET A 503 38.64 15.32 17.52
N ASN A 504 39.83 14.88 17.05
CA ASN A 504 40.92 15.78 16.63
C ASN A 504 41.21 15.67 15.12
N GLY A 505 40.26 15.17 14.33
CA GLY A 505 40.51 14.83 12.93
C GLY A 505 41.50 13.66 12.77
N ILE A 506 41.91 13.41 11.52
CA ILE A 506 42.95 12.43 11.19
C ILE A 506 44.25 13.15 10.86
N ILE A 507 45.27 12.91 11.66
CA ILE A 507 46.60 13.51 11.52
C ILE A 507 47.44 12.61 10.62
N ARG A 508 47.83 13.11 9.44
CA ARG A 508 48.70 12.39 8.50
C ARG A 508 50.17 12.54 8.88
N TRP A 509 50.55 11.92 10.00
CA TRP A 509 51.90 12.03 10.56
C TRP A 509 52.98 11.28 9.79
N GLY A 510 52.60 10.39 8.87
CA GLY A 510 53.55 9.69 7.99
C GLY A 510 52.86 8.86 6.92
N ASP A 511 53.68 8.27 6.05
CA ASP A 511 53.26 7.42 4.94
C ASP A 511 52.37 6.22 5.37
N PRO A 512 52.55 5.60 6.56
CA PRO A 512 51.67 4.51 6.98
C PRO A 512 50.20 4.91 7.09
N VAL A 513 49.90 6.15 7.48
CA VAL A 513 48.51 6.60 7.59
C VAL A 513 47.89 6.79 6.20
N SER A 514 48.66 7.35 5.27
CA SER A 514 48.23 7.52 3.88
C SER A 514 47.99 6.16 3.22
N ALA A 515 48.91 5.21 3.39
CA ALA A 515 48.78 3.86 2.86
C ALA A 515 47.53 3.14 3.39
N VAL A 516 47.22 3.27 4.68
CA VAL A 516 46.00 2.67 5.27
C VAL A 516 44.72 3.28 4.69
N LEU A 517 44.70 4.59 4.44
CA LEU A 517 43.56 5.26 3.81
C LEU A 517 43.42 4.88 2.33
N GLU A 518 44.54 4.76 1.60
CA GLU A 518 44.57 4.30 0.21
C GLU A 518 44.10 2.84 0.10
N ASP A 519 44.56 1.94 0.97
CA ASP A 519 44.09 0.56 1.06
C ASP A 519 42.59 0.52 1.40
N GLY A 520 42.14 1.38 2.31
CA GLY A 520 40.73 1.55 2.66
C GLY A 520 39.86 1.92 1.45
N GLU A 521 40.31 2.91 0.67
CA GLU A 521 39.63 3.35 -0.56
C GLU A 521 39.56 2.21 -1.60
N LEU A 522 40.65 1.45 -1.78
CA LEU A 522 40.65 0.29 -2.68
C LEU A 522 39.62 -0.78 -2.26
N LEU A 523 39.46 -1.03 -0.96
CA LEU A 523 38.50 -2.00 -0.43
C LEU A 523 37.05 -1.50 -0.56
N VAL A 524 36.83 -0.20 -0.38
CA VAL A 524 35.55 0.46 -0.66
C VAL A 524 35.18 0.31 -2.12
N GLN A 525 36.10 0.59 -3.05
CA GLN A 525 35.89 0.45 -4.48
C GLN A 525 35.65 -1.02 -4.88
N GLN A 526 36.37 -1.96 -4.29
CA GLN A 526 36.13 -3.39 -4.48
C GLN A 526 34.69 -3.76 -4.11
N THR A 527 34.22 -3.28 -2.95
CA THR A 527 32.85 -3.52 -2.49
C THR A 527 31.84 -2.90 -3.46
N LYS A 528 32.08 -1.67 -3.93
CA LYS A 528 31.15 -0.95 -4.81
C LYS A 528 31.05 -1.56 -6.21
N ASN A 529 32.18 -1.96 -6.80
CA ASN A 529 32.28 -2.37 -8.20
C ASN A 529 32.16 -3.89 -8.42
N SER A 530 32.53 -4.72 -7.44
CA SER A 530 32.50 -6.18 -7.60
C SER A 530 31.10 -6.73 -7.33
N ASP A 531 30.61 -7.59 -8.24
CA ASP A 531 29.39 -8.38 -8.02
C ASP A 531 29.71 -9.81 -7.57
N ARG A 532 30.97 -10.25 -7.72
CA ARG A 532 31.43 -11.58 -7.28
C ARG A 532 31.68 -11.64 -5.78
N THR A 533 32.11 -10.52 -5.19
CA THR A 533 32.42 -10.40 -3.76
C THR A 533 31.49 -9.35 -3.14
N PRO A 534 30.21 -9.69 -2.88
CA PRO A 534 29.25 -8.77 -2.28
C PRO A 534 29.55 -8.49 -0.80
N LEU A 535 30.43 -9.28 -0.18
CA LEU A 535 30.88 -9.13 1.19
C LEU A 535 32.40 -8.97 1.18
N VAL A 536 32.89 -7.90 1.79
CA VAL A 536 34.32 -7.66 2.03
C VAL A 536 34.50 -7.40 3.52
N SER A 537 35.38 -8.16 4.16
CA SER A 537 35.69 -8.02 5.59
C SER A 537 37.16 -7.66 5.77
N VAL A 538 37.42 -6.57 6.49
CA VAL A 538 38.74 -5.99 6.71
C VAL A 538 39.00 -5.91 8.21
N LEU A 539 40.17 -6.36 8.65
CA LEU A 539 40.60 -6.21 10.05
C LEU A 539 41.72 -5.17 10.14
N LEU A 540 41.47 -4.09 10.87
CA LEU A 540 42.48 -3.11 11.26
C LEU A 540 43.15 -3.56 12.55
N GLU A 541 44.40 -4.01 12.44
CA GLU A 541 45.21 -4.42 13.58
C GLU A 541 46.28 -3.39 13.92
N GLY A 542 46.69 -3.34 15.17
CA GLY A 542 47.82 -2.51 15.58
C GLY A 542 47.85 -2.31 17.10
N PRO A 543 48.91 -1.69 17.64
CA PRO A 543 49.03 -1.49 19.08
C PRO A 543 47.88 -0.66 19.68
N ALA A 544 47.65 -0.79 20.99
CA ALA A 544 46.68 0.06 21.68
C ALA A 544 47.03 1.55 21.50
N ASN A 545 46.02 2.42 21.41
CA ASN A 545 46.16 3.88 21.26
C ASN A 545 46.74 4.37 19.92
N SER A 546 46.82 3.53 18.88
CA SER A 546 47.27 3.93 17.54
C SER A 546 46.22 4.66 16.69
N GLY A 547 44.96 4.74 17.13
CA GLY A 547 43.89 5.46 16.42
C GLY A 547 43.10 4.62 15.42
N LYS A 548 43.11 3.28 15.55
CA LYS A 548 42.39 2.34 14.66
C LYS A 548 40.92 2.65 14.48
N THR A 549 40.20 2.89 15.57
CA THR A 549 38.77 3.25 15.56
C THR A 549 38.51 4.54 14.76
N ALA A 550 39.37 5.55 14.92
CA ALA A 550 39.25 6.80 14.20
C ALA A 550 39.52 6.61 12.70
N LEU A 551 40.51 5.78 12.34
CA LEU A 551 40.78 5.43 10.93
C LEU A 551 39.64 4.61 10.32
N ALA A 552 39.08 3.64 11.04
CA ALA A 552 37.91 2.87 10.58
C ALA A 552 36.70 3.78 10.34
N ALA A 553 36.44 4.70 11.27
CA ALA A 553 35.38 5.70 11.12
C ALA A 553 35.63 6.61 9.91
N LYS A 554 36.89 7.02 9.67
CA LYS A 554 37.24 7.86 8.53
C LYS A 554 37.09 7.14 7.19
N ILE A 555 37.59 5.91 7.06
CA ILE A 555 37.40 5.08 5.86
C ILE A 555 35.91 4.88 5.58
N SER A 556 35.12 4.71 6.64
CA SER A 556 33.67 4.55 6.50
C SER A 556 33.00 5.84 6.04
N GLU A 557 33.38 7.01 6.58
CA GLU A 557 32.89 8.32 6.14
C GLU A 557 33.25 8.59 4.67
N ASP A 558 34.50 8.38 4.30
CA ASP A 558 35.02 8.62 2.94
C ASP A 558 34.39 7.66 1.90
N SER A 559 33.85 6.50 2.35
CA SER A 559 33.14 5.57 1.46
C SER A 559 31.84 6.14 0.87
N GLU A 560 31.27 7.16 1.51
CA GLU A 560 29.97 7.76 1.20
C GLU A 560 28.82 6.74 1.06
N PHE A 561 28.96 5.56 1.68
CA PHE A 561 27.92 4.54 1.63
C PHE A 561 26.64 5.07 2.27
N PRO A 562 25.44 4.75 1.72
CA PRO A 562 24.18 5.19 2.27
C PRO A 562 24.04 4.81 3.74
N PHE A 563 24.34 3.55 4.09
CA PHE A 563 24.23 3.09 5.47
C PHE A 563 25.60 2.82 6.07
N ILE A 564 25.95 3.56 7.12
CA ILE A 564 27.16 3.31 7.90
C ILE A 564 26.77 3.22 9.37
N LYS A 565 27.20 2.14 10.05
CA LYS A 565 26.95 1.96 11.48
C LYS A 565 28.18 1.43 12.21
N ILE A 566 28.51 2.10 13.31
CA ILE A 566 29.56 1.67 14.23
C ILE A 566 28.93 0.84 15.36
N CYS A 567 29.33 -0.43 15.44
CA CYS A 567 29.07 -1.35 16.52
C CYS A 567 30.18 -1.23 17.56
N SER A 568 29.99 -0.32 18.52
CA SER A 568 30.92 -0.09 19.61
C SER A 568 30.43 -0.73 20.92
N PRO A 569 31.34 -1.29 21.74
CA PRO A 569 31.00 -1.85 23.05
C PRO A 569 30.42 -0.80 24.01
N ASP A 570 30.68 0.48 23.80
CA ASP A 570 30.21 1.56 24.68
C ASP A 570 28.67 1.69 24.68
N LYS A 571 28.01 1.27 23.59
CA LYS A 571 26.54 1.23 23.48
C LYS A 571 25.93 -0.04 24.08
N MET A 572 26.75 -1.00 24.49
CA MET A 572 26.34 -2.33 24.97
C MET A 572 26.81 -2.61 26.40
N ILE A 573 27.10 -1.55 27.17
CA ILE A 573 27.56 -1.66 28.56
C ILE A 573 26.44 -2.27 29.41
N GLY A 574 26.78 -3.31 30.19
CA GLY A 574 25.84 -3.99 31.09
C GLY A 574 24.91 -4.99 30.40
N PHE A 575 25.04 -5.20 29.10
CA PHE A 575 24.27 -6.21 28.38
C PHE A 575 24.75 -7.62 28.72
N SER A 576 23.80 -8.54 28.85
CA SER A 576 24.09 -9.97 28.83
C SER A 576 24.61 -10.40 27.45
N GLU A 577 25.27 -11.56 27.38
CA GLU A 577 25.80 -12.12 26.13
C GLU A 577 24.70 -12.25 25.05
N THR A 578 23.50 -12.66 25.47
CA THR A 578 22.32 -12.78 24.60
C THR A 578 21.83 -11.43 24.08
N ALA A 579 21.79 -10.41 24.95
CA ALA A 579 21.41 -9.05 24.55
C ALA A 579 22.45 -8.44 23.60
N LYS A 580 23.75 -8.66 23.82
CA LYS A 580 24.82 -8.26 22.89
C LYS A 580 24.64 -8.92 21.52
N CYS A 581 24.42 -10.23 21.48
CA CYS A 581 24.17 -10.95 20.23
C CYS A 581 22.95 -10.42 19.47
N GLN A 582 21.85 -10.11 20.18
CA GLN A 582 20.66 -9.52 19.57
C GLN A 582 20.93 -8.12 19.02
N ALA A 583 21.69 -7.29 19.74
CA ALA A 583 22.07 -5.95 19.29
C ALA A 583 22.96 -6.01 18.03
N ILE A 584 23.98 -6.87 18.02
CA ILE A 584 24.83 -7.09 16.85
C ILE A 584 23.99 -7.61 15.68
N LYS A 585 23.17 -8.63 15.90
CA LYS A 585 22.28 -9.18 14.87
C LYS A 585 21.38 -8.11 14.26
N LYS A 586 20.80 -7.23 15.08
CA LYS A 586 19.97 -6.11 14.62
C LYS A 586 20.75 -5.14 13.71
N ILE A 587 21.99 -4.79 14.08
CA ILE A 587 22.84 -3.90 13.27
C ILE A 587 23.10 -4.51 11.90
N PHE A 588 23.41 -5.80 11.83
CA PHE A 588 23.62 -6.50 10.55
C PHE A 588 22.33 -6.64 9.75
N GLU A 589 21.19 -6.92 10.39
CA GLU A 589 19.87 -6.96 9.72
C GLU A 589 19.48 -5.60 9.13
N ASP A 590 19.78 -4.51 9.82
CA ASP A 590 19.57 -3.17 9.30
C ASP A 590 20.55 -2.84 8.16
N ALA A 591 21.81 -3.28 8.25
CA ALA A 591 22.79 -3.15 7.17
C ALA A 591 22.37 -3.93 5.91
N TYR A 592 21.73 -5.09 6.08
CA TYR A 592 21.19 -5.87 4.97
C TYR A 592 19.99 -5.22 4.30
N LYS A 593 19.37 -4.16 4.82
CA LYS A 593 18.26 -3.47 4.13
C LYS A 593 18.75 -2.48 3.09
N SER A 594 19.96 -1.94 3.28
CA SER A 594 20.59 -1.00 2.35
C SER A 594 21.20 -1.70 1.14
N GLN A 595 21.28 -1.01 -0.01
CA GLN A 595 21.97 -1.50 -1.21
C GLN A 595 23.49 -1.56 -1.00
N LEU A 596 24.05 -0.52 -0.39
CA LEU A 596 25.45 -0.43 0.02
C LEU A 596 25.49 -0.12 1.51
N SER A 597 26.24 -0.90 2.27
CA SER A 597 26.40 -0.68 3.71
C SER A 597 27.83 -0.91 4.18
N CYS A 598 28.25 -0.11 5.17
CA CYS A 598 29.49 -0.31 5.92
C CYS A 598 29.15 -0.51 7.40
N VAL A 599 29.69 -1.58 7.99
CA VAL A 599 29.56 -1.87 9.42
C VAL A 599 30.95 -1.90 10.04
N VAL A 600 31.19 -1.01 11.00
CA VAL A 600 32.43 -1.01 11.78
C VAL A 600 32.19 -1.79 13.06
N VAL A 601 32.94 -2.84 13.31
CA VAL A 601 32.95 -3.59 14.56
C VAL A 601 34.16 -3.14 15.36
N ASP A 602 33.91 -2.29 16.35
CA ASP A 602 34.98 -1.63 17.10
C ASP A 602 35.40 -2.43 18.34
N ASP A 603 36.71 -2.46 18.61
CA ASP A 603 37.36 -3.15 19.73
C ASP A 603 36.79 -4.55 19.97
N ILE A 604 37.02 -5.45 19.01
CA ILE A 604 36.46 -6.81 19.02
C ILE A 604 36.76 -7.54 20.35
N GLU A 605 37.97 -7.41 20.89
CA GLU A 605 38.33 -8.01 22.17
C GLU A 605 37.44 -7.55 23.34
N ARG A 606 36.94 -6.31 23.29
CA ARG A 606 36.10 -5.71 24.33
C ARG A 606 34.63 -6.10 24.14
N LEU A 607 34.18 -6.28 22.89
CA LEU A 607 32.86 -6.87 22.61
C LEU A 607 32.76 -8.32 23.10
N LEU A 608 33.85 -9.09 22.96
CA LEU A 608 33.96 -10.47 23.44
C LEU A 608 34.19 -10.60 24.96
N ASP A 609 34.29 -9.49 25.70
CA ASP A 609 34.65 -9.45 27.12
C ASP A 609 35.95 -10.21 27.43
N TYR A 610 36.93 -10.18 26.51
CA TYR A 610 38.14 -10.98 26.64
C TYR A 610 39.06 -10.45 27.75
N VAL A 611 39.43 -11.34 28.67
CA VAL A 611 40.35 -11.07 29.78
C VAL A 611 41.58 -12.00 29.68
N PRO A 612 42.82 -11.46 29.75
CA PRO A 612 44.02 -12.28 29.60
C PRO A 612 44.33 -13.16 30.84
N ILE A 613 43.80 -12.82 32.02
CA ILE A 613 44.01 -13.60 33.25
C ILE A 613 43.04 -14.79 33.25
N GLY A 614 43.53 -15.93 32.75
CA GLY A 614 42.72 -17.12 32.45
C GLY A 614 41.79 -16.79 31.29
N PRO A 615 42.07 -17.24 30.04
CA PRO A 615 41.41 -16.74 28.83
C PRO A 615 39.91 -16.98 28.90
N ARG A 616 39.19 -15.98 29.43
CA ARG A 616 37.74 -15.95 29.56
C ARG A 616 37.24 -14.96 28.52
N PHE A 617 36.27 -15.40 27.75
CA PHE A 617 35.60 -14.62 26.73
C PHE A 617 34.18 -15.16 26.53
N SER A 618 33.31 -14.34 25.96
CA SER A 618 31.96 -14.74 25.59
C SER A 618 31.98 -15.55 24.30
N ASN A 619 31.92 -16.87 24.42
CA ASN A 619 31.88 -17.77 23.25
C ASN A 619 30.61 -17.56 22.41
N LEU A 620 29.48 -17.22 23.05
CA LEU A 620 28.23 -16.96 22.34
C LEU A 620 28.38 -15.79 21.34
N VAL A 621 28.99 -14.68 21.80
CA VAL A 621 29.24 -13.50 20.95
C VAL A 621 30.28 -13.82 19.86
N LEU A 622 31.31 -14.60 20.20
CA LEU A 622 32.33 -15.06 19.23
C LEU A 622 31.69 -15.83 18.06
N GLN A 623 30.91 -16.86 18.36
CA GLN A 623 30.26 -17.68 17.32
C GLN A 623 29.27 -16.86 16.49
N ALA A 624 28.52 -15.96 17.13
CA ALA A 624 27.61 -15.06 16.41
C ALA A 624 28.36 -14.16 15.41
N LEU A 625 29.49 -13.56 15.83
CA LEU A 625 30.33 -12.73 14.95
C LEU A 625 30.94 -13.53 13.81
N LEU A 626 31.48 -14.72 14.06
CA LEU A 626 32.05 -15.59 13.01
C LEU A 626 31.02 -15.93 11.92
N VAL A 627 29.77 -16.22 12.32
CA VAL A 627 28.68 -16.47 11.38
C VAL A 627 28.34 -15.20 10.60
N LEU A 628 28.27 -14.04 11.25
CA LEU A 628 27.94 -12.77 10.61
C LEU A 628 29.02 -12.28 9.63
N LEU A 629 30.30 -12.51 9.94
CA LEU A 629 31.43 -12.17 9.07
C LEU A 629 31.48 -13.01 7.78
N LYS A 630 30.88 -14.21 7.79
CA LYS A 630 30.82 -15.12 6.63
C LYS A 630 29.48 -15.10 5.90
N LYS A 631 28.44 -14.48 6.48
CA LYS A 631 27.08 -14.50 5.93
C LYS A 631 26.98 -13.51 4.76
N PRO A 632 26.74 -13.97 3.52
CA PRO A 632 26.59 -13.07 2.39
C PRO A 632 25.27 -12.27 2.51
N PRO A 633 25.26 -10.99 2.10
CA PRO A 633 24.04 -10.21 2.04
C PRO A 633 23.06 -10.75 0.97
N PRO A 634 21.77 -10.41 1.06
CA PRO A 634 20.79 -10.74 0.03
C PRO A 634 21.19 -10.23 -1.37
N LYS A 635 20.66 -10.85 -2.42
CA LYS A 635 21.02 -10.53 -3.82
C LYS A 635 20.86 -9.03 -4.12
N GLY A 636 21.87 -8.44 -4.76
CA GLY A 636 21.89 -7.03 -5.15
C GLY A 636 22.28 -6.06 -4.04
N ARG A 637 22.65 -6.56 -2.85
CA ARG A 637 23.14 -5.75 -1.73
C ARG A 637 24.61 -6.07 -1.45
N LYS A 638 25.38 -5.06 -1.05
CA LYS A 638 26.83 -5.16 -0.82
C LYS A 638 27.17 -4.62 0.57
N LEU A 639 28.07 -5.32 1.26
CA LEU A 639 28.42 -5.06 2.65
C LEU A 639 29.95 -5.01 2.82
N LEU A 640 30.44 -3.92 3.39
CA LEU A 640 31.80 -3.78 3.89
C LEU A 640 31.79 -3.91 5.42
N ILE A 641 32.63 -4.78 5.96
CA ILE A 641 32.81 -4.92 7.41
C ILE A 641 34.23 -4.50 7.77
N ILE A 642 34.37 -3.57 8.71
CA ILE A 642 35.68 -3.13 9.22
C ILE A 642 35.76 -3.51 10.71
N GLY A 643 36.60 -4.48 11.05
CA GLY A 643 36.91 -4.83 12.43
C GLY A 643 38.10 -4.05 12.95
N THR A 644 38.11 -3.65 14.21
CA THR A 644 39.32 -3.11 14.87
C THR A 644 39.75 -4.03 16.02
N THR A 645 41.06 -4.25 16.14
CA THR A 645 41.62 -4.98 17.28
C THR A 645 42.98 -4.45 17.71
N SER A 646 43.24 -4.44 19.02
CA SER A 646 44.56 -4.16 19.58
C SER A 646 45.42 -5.40 19.81
N ARG A 647 44.85 -6.61 19.70
CA ARG A 647 45.53 -7.87 19.99
C ARG A 647 45.25 -8.93 18.91
N LYS A 648 46.05 -8.90 17.85
CA LYS A 648 46.01 -9.89 16.76
C LYS A 648 46.17 -11.32 17.27
N ASP A 649 47.12 -11.54 18.18
CA ASP A 649 47.49 -12.88 18.66
C ASP A 649 46.29 -13.63 19.24
N VAL A 650 45.41 -12.92 19.96
CA VAL A 650 44.19 -13.49 20.55
C VAL A 650 43.17 -13.86 19.47
N LEU A 651 42.99 -13.02 18.45
CA LEU A 651 42.06 -13.32 17.35
C LEU A 651 42.57 -14.48 16.47
N GLN A 652 43.88 -14.66 16.40
CA GLN A 652 44.50 -15.78 15.69
C GLN A 652 44.21 -17.11 16.41
N GLU A 653 44.34 -17.15 17.74
CA GLU A 653 43.96 -18.34 18.54
C GLU A 653 42.47 -18.67 18.47
N MET A 654 41.61 -17.65 18.26
CA MET A 654 40.16 -17.81 18.12
C MET A 654 39.70 -18.13 16.69
N GLU A 655 40.62 -18.31 15.73
CA GLU A 655 40.33 -18.52 14.30
C GLU A 655 39.46 -17.40 13.66
N MET A 656 39.40 -16.22 14.29
CA MET A 656 38.62 -15.10 13.76
C MET A 656 39.36 -14.39 12.64
N LEU A 657 40.70 -14.42 12.66
CA LEU A 657 41.53 -13.81 11.62
C LEU A 657 41.22 -14.39 10.24
N ASP A 658 41.02 -15.71 10.15
CA ASP A 658 40.69 -16.41 8.90
C ASP A 658 39.26 -16.12 8.39
N ALA A 659 38.41 -15.52 9.21
CA ALA A 659 37.08 -15.05 8.79
C ALA A 659 37.14 -13.68 8.09
N PHE A 660 38.22 -12.91 8.29
CA PHE A 660 38.44 -11.66 7.59
C PHE A 660 39.10 -11.91 6.22
N SER A 661 38.70 -11.12 5.22
CA SER A 661 39.23 -11.25 3.86
C SER A 661 40.64 -10.69 3.76
N THR A 662 40.92 -9.61 4.50
CA THR A 662 42.24 -8.97 4.54
C THR A 662 42.49 -8.33 5.91
N THR A 663 43.77 -8.16 6.25
CA THR A 663 44.21 -7.50 7.48
C THR A 663 45.13 -6.34 7.14
N VAL A 664 44.84 -5.15 7.66
CA VAL A 664 45.65 -3.94 7.46
C VAL A 664 46.33 -3.58 8.79
N HIS A 665 47.64 -3.46 8.77
CA HIS A 665 48.44 -3.18 9.97
C HIS A 665 48.66 -1.67 10.14
N ILE A 666 48.31 -1.14 11.31
CA ILE A 666 48.51 0.26 11.68
C ILE A 666 49.68 0.33 12.68
N PRO A 667 50.88 0.78 12.23
CA PRO A 667 52.03 0.89 13.09
C PRO A 667 51.94 2.09 14.04
N ASN A 668 52.67 2.02 15.15
CA ASN A 668 52.94 3.18 16.00
C ASN A 668 53.99 4.10 15.38
N ILE A 669 54.08 5.32 15.88
CA ILE A 669 55.13 6.27 15.50
C ILE A 669 56.46 5.73 16.00
N SER A 670 57.36 5.42 15.06
CA SER A 670 58.68 4.83 15.34
C SER A 670 59.85 5.77 15.12
N GLY A 671 59.70 6.71 14.18
CA GLY A 671 60.74 7.68 13.82
C GLY A 671 60.56 9.03 14.51
N GLY A 672 61.67 9.66 14.91
CA GLY A 672 61.65 11.04 15.41
C GLY A 672 61.12 12.04 14.38
N GLU A 673 61.41 11.84 13.08
CA GLU A 673 60.88 12.68 12.00
C GLU A 673 59.36 12.60 11.88
N GLN A 674 58.79 11.39 12.00
CA GLN A 674 57.34 11.17 12.00
C GLN A 674 56.68 11.85 13.20
N LEU A 675 57.34 11.83 14.37
CA LEU A 675 56.85 12.51 15.56
C LEU A 675 56.85 14.03 15.37
N VAL A 676 57.94 14.60 14.86
CA VAL A 676 58.04 16.03 14.61
C VAL A 676 56.98 16.47 13.60
N ARG A 677 56.76 15.70 12.54
CA ARG A 677 55.69 15.96 11.57
C ARG A 677 54.30 15.89 12.21
N ALA A 678 54.06 14.94 13.13
CA ALA A 678 52.81 14.89 13.89
C ALA A 678 52.62 16.16 14.75
N LEU A 679 53.69 16.63 15.41
CA LEU A 679 53.67 17.84 16.23
C LEU A 679 53.49 19.11 15.39
N GLU A 680 54.03 19.13 14.19
CA GLU A 680 53.83 20.23 13.23
C GLU A 680 52.38 20.37 12.81
N LEU A 681 51.73 19.25 12.50
CA LEU A 681 50.31 19.23 12.11
C LEU A 681 49.36 19.57 13.26
N LEU A 682 49.78 19.33 14.51
CA LEU A 682 49.00 19.64 15.70
C LEU A 682 49.15 21.09 16.19
N ASP A 683 50.08 21.82 15.61
CA ASP A 683 50.42 23.22 15.92
C ASP A 683 50.56 23.57 17.41
N SER A 684 50.97 22.59 18.24
CA SER A 684 50.98 22.76 19.70
C SER A 684 52.28 23.35 20.26
N PHE A 685 53.38 23.29 19.50
CA PHE A 685 54.72 23.74 19.93
C PHE A 685 55.30 24.77 18.96
N GLN A 686 56.15 25.67 19.44
CA GLN A 686 56.87 26.63 18.58
C GLN A 686 57.98 25.95 17.77
N GLU A 687 58.40 26.56 16.66
CA GLU A 687 59.45 26.03 15.78
C GLU A 687 60.79 25.79 16.52
N LYS A 688 61.12 26.63 17.51
CA LYS A 688 62.31 26.46 18.37
C LYS A 688 62.22 25.20 19.25
N GLU A 689 61.05 24.94 19.82
CA GLU A 689 60.79 23.77 20.65
C GLU A 689 60.78 22.50 19.79
N ARG A 690 60.13 22.54 18.61
CA ARG A 690 60.17 21.44 17.62
C ARG A 690 61.59 21.10 17.21
N SER A 691 62.45 22.10 16.98
CA SER A 691 63.87 21.90 16.66
C SER A 691 64.66 21.28 17.82
N ALA A 692 64.37 21.68 19.06
CA ALA A 692 64.97 21.08 20.25
C ALA A 692 64.56 19.62 20.42
N ILE A 693 63.27 19.31 20.25
CA ILE A 693 62.71 17.96 20.27
C ILE A 693 63.32 17.11 19.15
N ALA A 694 63.41 17.65 17.92
CA ALA A 694 64.02 16.96 16.78
C ALA A 694 65.50 16.62 17.03
N LYS A 695 66.26 17.51 17.69
CA LYS A 695 67.66 17.24 18.10
C LYS A 695 67.74 16.16 19.16
N ALA A 696 66.86 16.17 20.16
CA ALA A 696 66.82 15.19 21.24
C ALA A 696 66.43 13.78 20.73
N LEU A 697 65.55 13.72 19.74
CA LEU A 697 65.05 12.47 19.15
C LEU A 697 65.95 11.89 18.07
N LYS A 698 66.99 12.60 17.64
CA LYS A 698 67.87 12.16 16.55
C LYS A 698 68.64 10.92 16.97
N GLY A 699 68.32 9.77 16.36
CA GLY A 699 68.95 8.47 16.65
C GLY A 699 68.24 7.62 17.72
N GLN A 700 67.17 8.13 18.32
CA GLN A 700 66.33 7.38 19.27
C GLN A 700 65.25 6.59 18.52
N ARG A 701 64.92 5.39 18.99
CA ARG A 701 63.75 4.63 18.51
C ARG A 701 62.56 4.91 19.40
N LEU A 702 61.46 5.34 18.79
CA LEU A 702 60.21 5.58 19.49
C LEU A 702 59.25 4.41 19.31
N TRP A 703 58.32 4.27 20.24
CA TRP A 703 57.17 3.38 20.10
C TRP A 703 55.97 4.01 20.80
N ILE A 704 55.31 4.93 20.11
CA ILE A 704 54.19 5.68 20.69
C ILE A 704 52.99 5.72 19.74
N GLY A 705 51.80 5.47 20.29
CA GLY A 705 50.54 5.61 19.58
C GLY A 705 50.05 7.07 19.58
N ILE A 706 49.39 7.49 18.50
CA ILE A 706 48.93 8.87 18.31
C ILE A 706 48.01 9.37 19.44
N LYS A 707 47.11 8.53 19.96
CA LYS A 707 46.20 8.90 21.05
C LYS A 707 46.95 9.15 22.36
N LYS A 708 48.02 8.37 22.61
CA LYS A 708 48.90 8.57 23.77
C LYS A 708 49.73 9.83 23.60
N LEU A 709 50.23 10.09 22.39
CA LEU A 709 50.98 11.30 22.06
C LEU A 709 50.15 12.57 22.32
N LEU A 710 48.91 12.63 21.81
CA LEU A 710 47.99 13.75 22.07
C LEU A 710 47.83 14.05 23.56
N MET A 711 47.68 13.01 24.37
CA MET A 711 47.55 13.15 25.81
C MET A 711 48.83 13.69 26.47
N LEU A 712 50.01 13.28 26.00
CA LEU A 712 51.30 13.79 26.48
C LEU A 712 51.52 15.26 26.08
N ILE A 713 51.13 15.63 24.85
CA ILE A 713 51.22 17.01 24.36
C ILE A 713 50.36 17.93 25.22
N GLU A 714 49.11 17.55 25.49
CA GLU A 714 48.21 18.36 26.30
C GLU A 714 48.72 18.50 27.75
N MET A 715 49.22 17.41 28.34
CA MET A 715 49.85 17.46 29.66
C MET A 715 51.06 18.39 29.68
N ALA A 716 51.94 18.33 28.66
CA ALA A 716 53.10 19.20 28.56
C ALA A 716 52.69 20.68 28.39
N ALA A 717 51.67 20.96 27.58
CA ALA A 717 51.16 22.31 27.34
C ALA A 717 50.66 23.00 28.61
N GLN A 718 50.04 22.25 29.54
CA GLN A 718 49.57 22.77 30.82
C GLN A 718 50.71 23.16 31.77
N VAL A 719 51.83 22.42 31.74
CA VAL A 719 53.02 22.73 32.57
C VAL A 719 53.64 24.07 32.15
N THR A 720 53.76 24.32 30.83
CA THR A 720 54.23 25.61 30.29
C THR A 720 53.36 26.79 30.71
N LYS A 721 52.04 26.59 30.84
CA LYS A 721 51.11 27.65 31.29
C LYS A 721 51.18 27.93 32.79
N SER A 722 51.56 26.94 33.59
CA SER A 722 51.57 27.03 35.06
C SER A 722 52.93 27.43 35.64
N CYS A 723 54.04 27.24 34.92
CA CYS A 723 55.39 27.64 35.33
C CYS A 723 56.19 28.22 34.15
N PRO A 724 56.10 29.53 33.86
CA PRO A 724 56.89 30.18 32.82
C PRO A 724 58.35 30.33 33.28
N GLY A 725 59.15 29.27 33.18
CA GLY A 725 60.57 29.29 33.56
C GLY A 725 61.28 27.95 33.75
N LEU A 726 60.60 26.80 33.64
CA LEU A 726 61.27 25.49 33.66
C LEU A 726 61.72 25.07 32.26
N ASP A 727 63.03 24.87 32.09
CA ASP A 727 63.66 24.37 30.87
C ASP A 727 63.07 23.01 30.43
N HIS A 728 62.76 22.91 29.13
CA HIS A 728 62.16 21.77 28.41
C HIS A 728 62.99 20.46 28.40
N LYS A 729 63.95 20.27 29.31
CA LYS A 729 64.92 19.16 29.25
C LYS A 729 64.46 17.83 29.86
N CYS A 730 63.29 17.78 30.50
CA CYS A 730 62.85 16.60 31.27
C CYS A 730 61.71 15.76 30.68
N PHE A 731 61.21 16.06 29.47
CA PHE A 731 60.09 15.32 28.85
C PHE A 731 60.45 14.65 27.54
#